data_AF-F1S119-F1
#
_entry.id   AF-F1S119-F1
#
_cell.length_a   1.000
_cell.length_b   1.000
_cell.length_c   1.000
_cell.angle_alpha   90.00
_cell.angle_beta   90.00
_cell.angle_gamma   90.00
#
_symmetry.space_group_name_H-M   'P 1'
#
loop_
_entity.id
_entity.type
_entity.pdbx_description
1 polymer ?
#
loop_
_entity_poly.entity_id
_entity_poly.type
_entity_poly.pdbx_seq_one_letter_code
_entity_poly.pdbx_strand_id
1 'polypeptide(L)'
;MNDGRCCCFPGAASVVFFPAAWSCERSAGEDFLKRPRETRLGRGGNALAASVDTFTHPPCLAAPLRPGSQRRKRMKGIKKSLTEEYLYLELSQQIGGYIFPLHTSVTLFLLSYCDCKIFKVCLVLTTESTDVSLLRSVLSKDVEIHITSRQELPPVVQNCRLPAVVERPDSFCRAGLAVVLRHIIQKSYESDPSKKEILELLGFKKTCLKACAEVSQWTRLCELTIPVAIENFLRESSDQPPTIPAEILELEKKLSEPVRVHNDDKLRRQKLKQQKAAGAGPSLAKEKTKNKVHRPETSEAVDSSSASLELQVALSKLLVQEESAPANREPSHIRKTKASDLPPLEHVFAEGLYFTLADIVLLPCIHHFLVIICKKLPEKLVEFPLLAAWYRRIQEVPRVKTAASQCGIQFLHLPELQTSSNEWHPNLDEVPCVEEQNDSSFIGGPRPTMTKLMEKGIEVMFSPHPCPTWTLDWNTLPAAVSPKEGKMSSDRALRKQQQLNNLVYVVTNQAKPGDRIVDFCSGGGHVGIVLAHMLPSCQVILIENKELSLIRAKKRSDELGLSNIWFIQANMEYFTGIFNIGVALHACGVATDMVIEHCIKTRASFVTCPCCYGFIQNTSKFKFPKSEQFKKTLSYKEHMILCRFADQTAVQLPPQRRLIGKQCMCLVDWIEQELQKNVATLFK
;
A
#
# COMPACT_ATOMS: atom_id res chain seq x y z
N MET A 1 10.18 -56.22 -33.63
CA MET A 1 10.67 -56.88 -32.40
C MET A 1 11.77 -55.97 -31.86
N ASN A 2 11.67 -55.27 -30.73
CA ASN A 2 10.70 -55.25 -29.64
C ASN A 2 10.67 -53.83 -29.04
N ASP A 3 9.53 -53.52 -28.44
CA ASP A 3 9.14 -52.27 -27.79
C ASP A 3 10.10 -51.74 -26.71
N GLY A 4 10.16 -50.40 -26.61
CA GLY A 4 10.67 -49.67 -25.44
C GLY A 4 9.84 -48.41 -25.20
N ARG A 5 8.79 -48.54 -24.37
CA ARG A 5 7.76 -47.55 -24.05
C ARG A 5 8.37 -46.24 -23.54
N CYS A 6 8.01 -45.13 -24.18
CA CYS A 6 8.20 -43.79 -23.66
C CYS A 6 7.11 -43.53 -22.60
N CYS A 7 7.47 -43.64 -21.33
CA CYS A 7 6.58 -43.29 -20.24
C CYS A 7 6.30 -41.79 -20.25
N CYS A 8 5.09 -41.42 -20.65
CA CYS A 8 4.50 -40.12 -20.42
C CYS A 8 4.44 -39.85 -18.91
N PHE A 9 5.18 -38.87 -18.42
CA PHE A 9 4.91 -38.24 -17.13
C PHE A 9 4.08 -36.97 -17.37
N PRO A 10 2.82 -36.91 -16.91
CA PRO A 10 2.06 -35.67 -16.85
C PRO A 10 2.47 -34.88 -15.59
N GLY A 11 2.83 -33.61 -15.73
CA GLY A 11 2.76 -32.65 -14.62
C GLY A 11 4.08 -32.17 -14.00
N ALA A 12 5.12 -31.90 -14.78
CA ALA A 12 6.25 -31.09 -14.31
C ALA A 12 6.02 -29.61 -14.69
N ALA A 13 5.81 -28.74 -13.70
CA ALA A 13 5.82 -27.29 -13.89
C ALA A 13 7.21 -26.86 -14.34
N SER A 14 7.31 -26.14 -15.46
CA SER A 14 8.59 -25.64 -15.98
C SER A 14 8.80 -24.20 -15.48
N VAL A 15 9.98 -23.93 -14.93
CA VAL A 15 10.31 -22.69 -14.18
C VAL A 15 11.54 -22.02 -14.80
N VAL A 16 11.47 -20.71 -15.04
CA VAL A 16 12.54 -19.96 -15.72
C VAL A 16 12.79 -18.59 -15.06
N PHE A 17 14.07 -18.31 -14.75
CA PHE A 17 14.52 -17.02 -14.21
C PHE A 17 15.44 -16.30 -15.20
N PHE A 18 15.27 -14.99 -15.31
CA PHE A 18 16.14 -14.11 -16.09
C PHE A 18 16.82 -13.08 -15.18
N PRO A 19 18.16 -13.07 -15.06
CA PRO A 19 18.86 -12.00 -14.36
C PRO A 19 18.67 -10.71 -15.14
N ALA A 20 18.12 -9.67 -14.50
CA ALA A 20 18.19 -8.33 -15.04
C ALA A 20 19.64 -7.82 -14.93
N ALA A 21 20.51 -8.24 -15.85
CA ALA A 21 21.60 -7.36 -16.23
C ALA A 21 20.97 -6.05 -16.78
N TRP A 22 21.70 -4.94 -16.78
CA TRP A 22 21.30 -3.68 -17.45
C TRP A 22 20.48 -2.70 -16.60
N SER A 23 21.02 -1.48 -16.48
CA SER A 23 20.62 -0.44 -15.53
C SER A 23 19.19 0.09 -15.72
N CYS A 24 18.46 0.19 -14.61
CA CYS A 24 17.30 1.06 -14.49
C CYS A 24 17.76 2.45 -14.00
N GLU A 25 17.92 3.40 -14.92
CA GLU A 25 17.98 4.82 -14.53
C GLU A 25 16.57 5.28 -14.15
N ARG A 26 16.46 5.80 -12.92
CA ARG A 26 15.22 6.22 -12.28
C ARG A 26 14.52 7.29 -13.11
N SER A 27 13.21 7.16 -13.29
CA SER A 27 12.37 8.29 -13.68
C SER A 27 12.41 9.34 -12.58
N ALA A 28 12.90 10.54 -12.90
CA ALA A 28 12.70 11.71 -12.06
C ALA A 28 11.19 11.95 -11.89
N GLY A 29 10.74 11.98 -10.64
CA GLY A 29 9.35 12.12 -10.26
C GLY A 29 9.21 12.09 -8.74
N GLU A 30 9.40 13.27 -8.15
CA GLU A 30 9.20 13.65 -6.74
C GLU A 30 10.04 12.94 -5.66
N ASP A 31 10.97 13.71 -5.10
CA ASP A 31 11.92 13.36 -4.05
C ASP A 31 11.25 12.93 -2.72
N PHE A 32 11.67 11.78 -2.20
CA PHE A 32 11.66 11.47 -0.77
C PHE A 32 13.11 11.20 -0.35
N LEU A 33 13.77 12.22 0.21
CA LEU A 33 15.15 12.17 0.66
C LEU A 33 15.18 12.00 2.19
N LYS A 34 15.62 10.83 2.66
CA LYS A 34 16.36 10.69 3.93
C LYS A 34 17.51 9.72 3.69
N ARG A 35 18.72 10.27 3.49
CA ARG A 35 19.98 9.52 3.57
C ARG A 35 20.36 9.35 5.06
N PRO A 36 20.78 8.17 5.52
CA PRO A 36 21.41 8.04 6.83
C PRO A 36 22.80 8.69 6.81
N ARG A 37 23.16 9.34 7.93
CA ARG A 37 24.46 9.99 8.15
C ARG A 37 25.56 8.95 8.29
N GLU A 38 26.59 9.02 7.46
CA GLU A 38 27.88 8.35 7.70
C GLU A 38 28.68 9.14 8.74
N THR A 39 29.10 8.43 9.79
CA THR A 39 30.10 8.83 10.78
C THR A 39 31.49 8.92 10.15
N ARG A 40 32.10 10.11 10.14
CA ARG A 40 33.51 10.31 9.77
C ARG A 40 34.40 10.19 11.02
N LEU A 41 35.33 9.24 10.98
CA LEU A 41 36.55 9.23 11.79
C LEU A 41 37.64 10.05 11.07
N GLY A 42 38.35 10.91 11.82
CA GLY A 42 39.53 11.69 11.38
C GLY A 42 40.75 10.79 11.13
N ARG A 43 41.93 11.21 10.67
CA ARG A 43 42.72 12.47 10.49
C ARG A 43 43.44 12.29 9.12
N GLY A 44 44.13 13.21 8.44
CA GLY A 44 44.82 14.48 8.71
C GLY A 44 45.90 14.61 7.61
N GLY A 45 46.25 15.82 7.19
CA GLY A 45 47.34 16.05 6.21
C GLY A 45 47.21 17.36 5.46
N ASN A 46 48.11 18.30 5.75
CA ASN A 46 48.12 19.69 5.28
C ASN A 46 48.60 19.87 3.82
N ALA A 47 47.92 20.80 3.15
CA ALA A 47 48.40 21.87 2.27
C ALA A 47 49.49 21.63 1.21
N LEU A 48 49.15 21.96 -0.05
CA LEU A 48 49.85 22.96 -0.86
C LEU A 48 48.95 23.45 -2.00
N ALA A 49 48.96 24.76 -2.22
CA ALA A 49 48.04 25.54 -3.04
C ALA A 49 48.51 25.68 -4.50
N ALA A 50 47.57 25.85 -5.45
CA ALA A 50 47.77 26.69 -6.64
C ALA A 50 46.43 27.07 -7.33
N SER A 51 46.25 28.39 -7.46
CA SER A 51 45.46 29.19 -8.41
C SER A 51 43.99 28.86 -8.73
N VAL A 52 43.12 29.76 -8.25
CA VAL A 52 41.73 29.98 -8.63
C VAL A 52 41.69 31.16 -9.61
N ASP A 53 41.17 30.95 -10.82
CA ASP A 53 40.76 32.05 -11.71
C ASP A 53 39.24 32.20 -11.65
N THR A 54 38.84 33.33 -11.08
CA THR A 54 37.49 33.89 -11.03
C THR A 54 37.19 34.67 -12.30
N PHE A 55 36.11 34.38 -13.04
CA PHE A 55 35.37 35.40 -13.78
C PHE A 55 33.89 34.99 -14.03
N THR A 56 33.01 35.67 -13.29
CA THR A 56 31.75 36.32 -13.71
C THR A 56 30.79 35.63 -14.69
N HIS A 57 29.58 35.35 -14.17
CA HIS A 57 28.37 35.09 -14.94
C HIS A 57 27.93 36.30 -15.79
N PRO A 58 27.46 36.12 -17.04
CA PRO A 58 26.83 37.19 -17.81
C PRO A 58 25.33 37.35 -17.47
N PRO A 59 24.77 38.56 -17.63
CA PRO A 59 23.40 38.89 -17.26
C PRO A 59 22.43 38.57 -18.40
N CYS A 60 21.30 37.91 -18.11
CA CYS A 60 20.20 37.78 -19.08
C CYS A 60 19.11 38.80 -18.76
N LEU A 61 18.99 39.78 -19.66
CA LEU A 61 18.06 40.89 -19.68
C LEU A 61 16.60 40.40 -19.73
N ALA A 62 15.80 40.89 -18.79
CA ALA A 62 14.35 40.82 -18.84
C ALA A 62 13.81 42.02 -19.64
N ALA A 63 12.96 41.76 -20.63
CA ALA A 63 12.11 42.76 -21.27
C ALA A 63 10.64 42.30 -21.21
N PRO A 64 9.69 43.21 -20.93
CA PRO A 64 8.30 42.86 -20.62
C PRO A 64 7.44 42.74 -21.89
N LEU A 65 6.69 41.66 -22.04
CA LEU A 65 5.67 41.50 -23.09
C LEU A 65 4.26 41.67 -22.51
N ARG A 66 3.51 42.61 -23.11
CA ARG A 66 2.13 43.01 -22.81
C ARG A 66 1.10 41.88 -23.05
N PRO A 67 -0.09 41.94 -22.42
CA PRO A 67 -1.11 40.90 -22.51
C PRO A 67 -1.81 40.89 -23.87
N GLY A 68 -1.51 39.89 -24.70
CA GLY A 68 -2.23 39.61 -25.93
C GLY A 68 -3.52 38.82 -25.64
N SER A 69 -4.65 39.35 -26.11
CA SER A 69 -5.98 38.77 -26.04
C SER A 69 -6.07 37.36 -26.66
N GLN A 70 -6.10 36.32 -25.83
CA GLN A 70 -6.52 34.99 -26.28
C GLN A 70 -8.03 34.83 -26.11
N ARG A 71 -8.73 34.83 -27.24
CA ARG A 71 -10.10 34.34 -27.40
C ARG A 71 -10.29 33.03 -26.63
N ARG A 72 -11.18 33.05 -25.63
CA ARG A 72 -11.72 31.84 -24.98
C ARG A 72 -12.39 30.95 -26.04
N LYS A 73 -11.65 29.99 -26.60
CA LYS A 73 -12.25 28.82 -27.24
C LYS A 73 -12.87 27.99 -26.13
N ARG A 74 -14.19 28.10 -26.01
CA ARG A 74 -15.07 27.26 -25.20
C ARG A 74 -14.78 25.80 -25.58
N MET A 75 -13.97 25.10 -24.78
CA MET A 75 -13.84 23.65 -24.89
C MET A 75 -15.23 23.08 -24.59
N LYS A 76 -15.90 22.59 -25.64
CA LYS A 76 -17.11 21.79 -25.50
C LYS A 76 -16.76 20.63 -24.58
N GLY A 77 -17.45 20.54 -23.45
CA GLY A 77 -17.32 19.43 -22.54
C GLY A 77 -17.48 18.13 -23.32
N ILE A 78 -16.45 17.30 -23.28
CA ILE A 78 -16.59 15.89 -23.62
C ILE A 78 -17.58 15.36 -22.59
N LYS A 79 -18.82 15.09 -23.03
CA LYS A 79 -19.76 14.29 -22.24
C LYS A 79 -19.07 12.95 -21.99
N LYS A 80 -18.46 12.77 -20.82
CA LYS A 80 -18.05 11.46 -20.34
C LYS A 80 -19.35 10.65 -20.27
N SER A 81 -19.51 9.69 -21.17
CA SER A 81 -20.48 8.61 -21.01
C SER A 81 -20.27 8.05 -19.61
N LEU A 82 -21.27 8.15 -18.73
CA LEU A 82 -21.21 7.55 -17.40
C LEU A 82 -21.18 6.04 -17.63
N THR A 83 -19.98 5.43 -17.58
CA THR A 83 -19.85 3.99 -17.57
C THR A 83 -20.49 3.49 -16.27
N GLU A 84 -21.42 2.55 -16.40
CA GLU A 84 -22.06 1.95 -15.23
C GLU A 84 -21.04 1.11 -14.46
N GLU A 85 -20.94 1.34 -13.15
CA GLU A 85 -20.04 0.61 -12.27
C GLU A 85 -20.84 -0.23 -11.28
N TYR A 86 -20.50 -1.52 -11.22
CA TYR A 86 -21.12 -2.50 -10.34
C TYR A 86 -20.18 -2.79 -9.17
N LEU A 87 -20.69 -2.65 -7.94
CA LEU A 87 -19.96 -2.95 -6.72
C LEU A 87 -20.46 -4.27 -6.14
N TYR A 88 -19.60 -5.28 -6.12
CA TYR A 88 -19.87 -6.60 -5.59
C TYR A 88 -19.33 -6.70 -4.16
N LEU A 89 -20.22 -7.04 -3.22
CA LEU A 89 -19.92 -7.17 -1.80
C LEU A 89 -20.34 -8.56 -1.31
N GLU A 90 -19.61 -9.12 -0.37
CA GLU A 90 -19.90 -10.45 0.15
C GLU A 90 -21.05 -10.43 1.17
N LEU A 91 -21.87 -11.47 1.16
CA LEU A 91 -22.95 -11.69 2.12
C LEU A 91 -22.85 -13.12 2.67
N SER A 92 -22.66 -13.23 3.99
CA SER A 92 -22.53 -14.51 4.68
C SER A 92 -23.87 -14.96 5.28
N GLN A 93 -24.16 -16.25 5.17
CA GLN A 93 -25.31 -16.89 5.83
C GLN A 93 -24.86 -17.56 7.13
N GLN A 94 -25.62 -17.37 8.21
CA GLN A 94 -25.45 -18.06 9.49
C GLN A 94 -26.78 -18.64 10.00
N ILE A 95 -26.72 -19.53 10.99
CA ILE A 95 -27.89 -20.11 11.64
C ILE A 95 -28.69 -18.97 12.28
N GLY A 96 -29.82 -18.60 11.67
CA GLY A 96 -30.69 -17.51 12.14
C GLY A 96 -30.68 -16.22 11.30
N GLY A 97 -29.95 -16.15 10.18
CA GLY A 97 -30.07 -15.04 9.23
C GLY A 97 -28.84 -14.77 8.36
N TYR A 98 -28.78 -13.56 7.82
CA TYR A 98 -27.66 -13.07 7.01
C TYR A 98 -26.83 -12.06 7.80
N ILE A 99 -25.51 -12.13 7.66
CA ILE A 99 -24.56 -11.24 8.31
C ILE A 99 -23.62 -10.66 7.25
N PHE A 100 -23.37 -9.35 7.34
CA PHE A 100 -22.37 -8.70 6.53
C PHE A 100 -20.97 -8.99 7.11
N PRO A 101 -20.05 -9.57 6.32
CA PRO A 101 -18.63 -9.55 6.64
C PRO A 101 -18.16 -8.10 6.87
N LEU A 102 -17.12 -7.92 7.67
CA LEU A 102 -16.65 -6.59 8.03
C LEU A 102 -16.19 -5.79 6.82
N HIS A 103 -15.57 -6.43 5.81
CA HIS A 103 -15.25 -5.77 4.54
C HIS A 103 -16.49 -5.18 3.85
N THR A 104 -17.63 -5.88 3.89
CA THR A 104 -18.91 -5.40 3.36
C THR A 104 -19.47 -4.27 4.22
N SER A 105 -19.50 -4.44 5.55
CA SER A 105 -19.98 -3.42 6.49
C SER A 105 -19.21 -2.11 6.38
N VAL A 106 -17.88 -2.17 6.28
CA VAL A 106 -17.00 -1.02 6.04
C VAL A 106 -17.32 -0.33 4.72
N THR A 107 -17.53 -1.09 3.66
CA THR A 107 -17.82 -0.53 2.33
C THR A 107 -19.19 0.16 2.30
N LEU A 108 -20.21 -0.45 2.90
CA LEU A 108 -21.54 0.15 3.06
C LEU A 108 -21.49 1.41 3.94
N PHE A 109 -20.71 1.39 5.02
CA PHE A 109 -20.50 2.55 5.87
C PHE A 109 -19.89 3.72 5.11
N LEU A 110 -18.87 3.48 4.26
CA LEU A 110 -18.28 4.54 3.45
C LEU A 110 -19.27 5.08 2.41
N LEU A 111 -20.05 4.22 1.74
CA LEU A 111 -21.08 4.66 0.79
C LEU A 111 -22.09 5.60 1.47
N SER A 112 -22.53 5.24 2.67
CA SER A 112 -23.42 6.05 3.50
C SER A 112 -22.75 7.36 3.95
N TYR A 113 -21.50 7.32 4.42
CA TYR A 113 -20.73 8.51 4.81
C TYR A 113 -20.55 9.51 3.65
N CYS A 114 -20.33 9.00 2.44
CA CYS A 114 -20.18 9.82 1.24
C CYS A 114 -21.53 10.27 0.64
N ASP A 115 -22.65 9.66 1.05
CA ASP A 115 -23.95 9.72 0.35
C ASP A 115 -23.77 9.42 -1.15
N CYS A 116 -23.11 8.30 -1.43
CA CYS A 116 -22.73 7.89 -2.78
C CYS A 116 -23.74 6.91 -3.38
N LYS A 117 -24.40 7.32 -4.47
CA LYS A 117 -25.41 6.53 -5.20
C LYS A 117 -24.99 6.17 -6.63
N ILE A 118 -23.68 6.27 -6.91
CA ILE A 118 -23.12 6.08 -8.26
C ILE A 118 -23.05 4.60 -8.62
N PHE A 119 -22.80 3.74 -7.62
CA PHE A 119 -22.56 2.31 -7.82
C PHE A 119 -23.87 1.52 -7.75
N LYS A 120 -24.03 0.57 -8.67
CA LYS A 120 -25.05 -0.48 -8.53
C LYS A 120 -24.51 -1.54 -7.58
N VAL A 121 -25.09 -1.67 -6.39
CA VAL A 121 -24.58 -2.57 -5.34
C VAL A 121 -25.17 -3.96 -5.53
N CYS A 122 -24.29 -4.97 -5.59
CA CYS A 122 -24.62 -6.38 -5.69
C CYS A 122 -24.09 -7.13 -4.46
N LEU A 123 -25.00 -7.69 -3.65
CA LEU A 123 -24.65 -8.60 -2.56
C LEU A 123 -24.52 -10.03 -3.10
N VAL A 124 -23.36 -10.63 -2.88
CA VAL A 124 -23.00 -11.96 -3.37
C VAL A 124 -23.15 -12.96 -2.25
N LEU A 125 -24.05 -13.92 -2.41
CA LEU A 125 -24.27 -14.98 -1.44
C LEU A 125 -23.12 -15.99 -1.48
N THR A 126 -22.56 -16.29 -0.31
CA THR A 126 -21.50 -17.31 -0.16
C THR A 126 -22.02 -18.74 -0.19
N THR A 127 -23.32 -18.94 0.02
CA THR A 127 -23.99 -20.25 0.05
C THR A 127 -25.30 -20.18 -0.74
N GLU A 128 -25.62 -21.26 -1.46
CA GLU A 128 -26.84 -21.35 -2.27
C GLU A 128 -28.05 -21.57 -1.37
N SER A 129 -28.74 -20.50 -0.99
CA SER A 129 -30.07 -20.58 -0.40
C SER A 129 -31.02 -19.56 -1.03
N THR A 130 -32.26 -19.99 -1.21
CA THR A 130 -33.30 -19.32 -2.00
C THR A 130 -34.15 -18.34 -1.19
N ASP A 131 -33.95 -18.19 0.12
CA ASP A 131 -34.83 -17.37 0.96
C ASP A 131 -34.34 -15.91 1.10
N VAL A 132 -34.45 -15.20 -0.02
CA VAL A 132 -34.00 -13.80 -0.20
C VAL A 132 -34.97 -12.79 0.45
N SER A 133 -36.10 -13.27 0.99
CA SER A 133 -37.21 -12.43 1.48
C SER A 133 -36.86 -11.65 2.76
N LEU A 134 -36.04 -12.21 3.65
CA LEU A 134 -35.64 -11.61 4.93
C LEU A 134 -34.67 -10.43 4.78
N LEU A 135 -33.85 -10.41 3.72
CA LEU A 135 -32.80 -9.39 3.49
C LEU A 135 -33.35 -7.99 3.21
N ARG A 136 -34.50 -7.88 2.55
CA ARG A 136 -35.11 -6.59 2.21
C ARG A 136 -35.58 -5.80 3.43
N SER A 137 -35.73 -6.44 4.59
CA SER A 137 -36.15 -5.79 5.83
C SER A 137 -35.00 -5.11 6.60
N VAL A 138 -33.75 -5.59 6.40
CA VAL A 138 -32.55 -5.14 7.15
C VAL A 138 -31.78 -4.04 6.42
N LEU A 139 -31.93 -3.95 5.09
CA LEU A 139 -31.20 -3.01 4.25
C LEU A 139 -31.90 -1.64 4.19
N SER A 140 -31.13 -0.56 4.35
CA SER A 140 -31.61 0.83 4.24
C SER A 140 -32.29 1.09 2.88
N LYS A 141 -33.41 1.82 2.90
CA LYS A 141 -34.28 2.10 1.73
C LYS A 141 -33.61 2.92 0.60
N ASP A 142 -32.41 3.43 0.82
CA ASP A 142 -31.79 4.46 -0.01
C ASP A 142 -30.80 3.96 -1.08
N VAL A 143 -30.42 2.66 -1.06
CA VAL A 143 -29.47 2.06 -2.01
C VAL A 143 -30.14 0.94 -2.79
N GLU A 144 -30.06 1.00 -4.12
CA GLU A 144 -30.55 -0.07 -5.00
C GLU A 144 -29.62 -1.28 -4.91
N ILE A 145 -30.06 -2.29 -4.14
CA ILE A 145 -29.28 -3.51 -3.86
C ILE A 145 -29.84 -4.69 -4.66
N HIS A 146 -28.96 -5.30 -5.43
CA HIS A 146 -29.20 -6.55 -6.15
C HIS A 146 -28.57 -7.71 -5.36
N ILE A 147 -29.19 -8.88 -5.38
CA ILE A 147 -28.64 -10.08 -4.76
C ILE A 147 -28.32 -11.07 -5.88
N THR A 148 -27.13 -11.64 -5.86
CA THR A 148 -26.62 -12.52 -6.91
C THR A 148 -25.82 -13.67 -6.33
N SER A 149 -25.71 -14.76 -7.09
CA SER A 149 -24.88 -15.91 -6.76
C SER A 149 -23.44 -15.72 -7.23
N ARG A 150 -22.51 -16.52 -6.71
CA ARG A 150 -21.10 -16.43 -7.12
C ARG A 150 -20.89 -16.84 -8.58
N GLN A 151 -21.76 -17.71 -9.11
CA GLN A 151 -21.71 -18.22 -10.49
C GLN A 151 -22.15 -17.19 -11.52
N GLU A 152 -23.03 -16.26 -11.14
CA GLU A 152 -23.53 -15.17 -11.99
C GLU A 152 -22.55 -13.99 -12.09
N LEU A 153 -21.49 -13.97 -11.27
CA LEU A 153 -20.53 -12.88 -11.29
C LEU A 153 -19.78 -12.84 -12.62
N PRO A 154 -19.39 -11.64 -13.11
CA PRO A 154 -18.49 -11.54 -14.24
C PRO A 154 -17.20 -12.33 -14.00
N PRO A 155 -16.64 -13.04 -15.01
CA PRO A 155 -15.45 -13.87 -14.83
C PRO A 155 -14.26 -13.12 -14.21
N VAL A 156 -14.08 -11.84 -14.53
CA VAL A 156 -13.02 -11.01 -13.93
C VAL A 156 -13.20 -10.85 -12.40
N VAL A 157 -14.44 -10.79 -11.90
CA VAL A 157 -14.76 -10.69 -10.46
C VAL A 157 -14.62 -12.02 -9.76
N GLN A 158 -15.01 -13.12 -10.42
CA GLN A 158 -14.88 -14.48 -9.84
C GLN A 158 -13.42 -14.81 -9.47
N ASN A 159 -12.47 -14.22 -10.19
CA ASN A 159 -11.03 -14.36 -9.95
C ASN A 159 -10.50 -13.44 -8.83
N CYS A 160 -11.36 -12.68 -8.16
CA CYS A 160 -10.99 -11.75 -7.09
C CYS A 160 -11.75 -12.03 -5.80
N ARG A 161 -11.13 -11.67 -4.66
CA ARG A 161 -11.83 -11.53 -3.39
C ARG A 161 -12.64 -10.23 -3.38
N LEU A 162 -13.81 -10.28 -2.74
CA LEU A 162 -14.67 -9.11 -2.56
C LEU A 162 -14.13 -8.25 -1.39
N PRO A 163 -14.36 -6.93 -1.39
CA PRO A 163 -15.16 -6.17 -2.34
C PRO A 163 -14.47 -5.98 -3.70
N ALA A 164 -15.27 -5.89 -4.76
CA ALA A 164 -14.78 -5.64 -6.11
C ALA A 164 -15.72 -4.71 -6.90
N VAL A 165 -15.15 -3.82 -7.70
CA VAL A 165 -15.88 -2.92 -8.60
C VAL A 165 -15.52 -3.24 -10.04
N VAL A 166 -16.53 -3.39 -10.90
CA VAL A 166 -16.33 -3.57 -12.35
C VAL A 166 -16.97 -2.43 -13.12
N GLU A 167 -16.19 -1.90 -14.06
CA GLU A 167 -16.66 -0.96 -15.08
C GLU A 167 -17.16 -1.73 -16.30
N ARG A 168 -18.32 -1.38 -16.85
CA ARG A 168 -18.79 -1.94 -18.12
C ARG A 168 -18.05 -1.30 -19.31
N PRO A 169 -17.57 -2.08 -20.29
CA PRO A 169 -17.66 -3.55 -20.41
C PRO A 169 -16.69 -4.26 -19.45
N ASP A 170 -17.08 -5.43 -18.92
CA ASP A 170 -16.50 -6.18 -17.78
C ASP A 170 -15.03 -6.66 -17.92
N SER A 171 -14.15 -5.83 -18.45
CA SER A 171 -12.72 -6.08 -18.63
C SER A 171 -11.85 -5.36 -17.62
N PHE A 172 -12.38 -4.37 -16.89
CA PHE A 172 -11.66 -3.61 -15.86
C PHE A 172 -12.29 -3.81 -14.48
N CYS A 173 -11.55 -4.47 -13.60
CA CYS A 173 -11.95 -4.78 -12.23
C CYS A 173 -11.01 -4.08 -11.23
N ARG A 174 -11.59 -3.52 -10.17
CA ARG A 174 -10.88 -2.99 -9.00
C ARG A 174 -11.22 -3.88 -7.82
N ALA A 175 -10.25 -4.54 -7.23
CA ALA A 175 -10.50 -5.50 -6.14
C ALA A 175 -9.64 -5.19 -4.91
N GLY A 176 -10.23 -5.44 -3.75
CA GLY A 176 -9.64 -5.20 -2.45
C GLY A 176 -10.18 -3.96 -1.75
N LEU A 177 -10.22 -4.02 -0.43
CA LEU A 177 -10.92 -3.03 0.39
C LEU A 177 -10.34 -1.65 0.17
N ALA A 178 -9.03 -1.49 0.34
CA ALA A 178 -8.40 -0.18 0.22
C ALA A 178 -8.56 0.39 -1.20
N VAL A 179 -8.41 -0.45 -2.23
CA VAL A 179 -8.56 -0.05 -3.63
C VAL A 179 -10.00 0.42 -3.91
N VAL A 180 -11.00 -0.36 -3.51
CA VAL A 180 -12.42 -0.06 -3.73
C VAL A 180 -12.86 1.17 -2.95
N LEU A 181 -12.51 1.29 -1.67
CA LEU A 181 -12.89 2.43 -0.84
C LEU A 181 -12.29 3.74 -1.38
N ARG A 182 -11.02 3.71 -1.81
CA ARG A 182 -10.37 4.87 -2.43
C ARG A 182 -11.05 5.26 -3.75
N HIS A 183 -11.49 4.28 -4.53
CA HIS A 183 -12.26 4.51 -5.76
C HIS A 183 -13.64 5.14 -5.47
N ILE A 184 -14.35 4.65 -4.45
CA ILE A 184 -15.62 5.23 -3.98
C ILE A 184 -15.44 6.71 -3.60
N ILE A 185 -14.40 7.04 -2.82
CA ILE A 185 -14.07 8.42 -2.45
C ILE A 185 -13.84 9.29 -3.69
N GLN A 186 -13.02 8.81 -4.62
CA GLN A 186 -12.67 9.54 -5.83
C GLN A 186 -13.91 9.77 -6.73
N LYS A 187 -14.77 8.77 -6.91
CA LYS A 187 -16.02 8.88 -7.67
C LYS A 187 -17.05 9.78 -7.01
N SER A 188 -17.18 9.70 -5.69
CA SER A 188 -18.09 10.56 -4.92
C SER A 188 -17.71 12.04 -5.09
N TYR A 189 -16.41 12.36 -5.00
CA TYR A 189 -15.91 13.71 -5.25
C TYR A 189 -16.06 14.15 -6.72
N GLU A 190 -15.86 13.24 -7.68
CA GLU A 190 -16.09 13.55 -9.11
C GLU A 190 -17.55 13.87 -9.42
N SER A 191 -18.50 13.21 -8.74
CA SER A 191 -19.93 13.46 -8.88
C SER A 191 -20.39 14.74 -8.18
N ASP A 192 -19.80 15.06 -7.03
CA ASP A 192 -20.08 16.29 -6.29
C ASP A 192 -18.79 16.94 -5.78
N PRO A 193 -18.16 17.82 -6.59
CA PRO A 193 -16.93 18.51 -6.22
C PRO A 193 -17.07 19.48 -5.05
N SER A 194 -18.29 19.77 -4.58
CA SER A 194 -18.49 20.63 -3.41
C SER A 194 -18.08 19.94 -2.10
N LYS A 195 -18.16 18.61 -2.04
CA LYS A 195 -17.81 17.76 -0.88
C LYS A 195 -16.31 17.52 -0.78
N LYS A 196 -15.51 18.59 -0.67
CA LYS A 196 -14.05 18.51 -0.59
C LYS A 196 -13.56 17.70 0.61
N GLU A 197 -14.30 17.71 1.72
CA GLU A 197 -13.97 16.94 2.92
C GLU A 197 -13.90 15.42 2.67
N ILE A 198 -14.65 14.89 1.70
CA ILE A 198 -14.58 13.47 1.33
C ILE A 198 -13.20 13.12 0.76
N LEU A 199 -12.58 14.04 0.02
CA LEU A 199 -11.27 13.80 -0.59
C LEU A 199 -10.14 13.82 0.46
N GLU A 200 -10.35 14.49 1.60
CA GLU A 200 -9.41 14.55 2.71
C GLU A 200 -9.25 13.19 3.41
N LEU A 201 -10.24 12.29 3.28
CA LEU A 201 -10.15 10.90 3.77
C LEU A 201 -8.96 10.15 3.16
N LEU A 202 -8.51 10.53 1.96
CA LEU A 202 -7.33 9.91 1.35
C LEU A 202 -6.02 10.34 2.03
N GLY A 203 -6.07 11.22 3.02
CA GLY A 203 -4.93 11.72 3.77
C GLY A 203 -4.02 12.62 2.94
N PHE A 204 -2.90 13.03 3.54
CA PHE A 204 -1.91 13.89 2.90
C PHE A 204 -1.41 13.29 1.57
N LYS A 205 -1.38 14.09 0.49
CA LYS A 205 -1.04 13.63 -0.87
C LYS A 205 -1.84 12.39 -1.35
N LYS A 206 -3.02 12.14 -0.79
CA LYS A 206 -3.88 10.99 -1.08
C LYS A 206 -3.21 9.63 -0.82
N THR A 207 -2.37 9.50 0.21
CA THR A 207 -1.58 8.28 0.48
C THR A 207 -2.17 7.30 1.50
N CYS A 208 -3.23 7.66 2.23
CA CYS A 208 -3.88 6.78 3.22
C CYS A 208 -4.30 5.45 2.57
N LEU A 209 -3.86 4.32 3.14
CA LEU A 209 -4.09 2.96 2.61
C LEU A 209 -3.74 2.77 1.12
N LYS A 210 -2.77 3.54 0.59
CA LYS A 210 -2.34 3.43 -0.82
C LYS A 210 -1.26 2.37 -1.02
N ALA A 211 -0.43 2.17 0.00
CA ALA A 211 0.69 1.23 -0.06
C ALA A 211 0.19 -0.21 0.15
N CYS A 212 0.90 -1.21 -0.35
CA CYS A 212 0.49 -2.61 -0.17
C CYS A 212 0.63 -3.05 1.30
N ALA A 213 -0.17 -4.05 1.71
CA ALA A 213 -0.18 -4.56 3.08
C ALA A 213 1.16 -5.18 3.53
N GLU A 214 2.02 -5.57 2.59
CA GLU A 214 3.33 -6.16 2.87
C GLU A 214 4.38 -5.12 3.26
N VAL A 215 4.15 -3.85 2.89
CA VAL A 215 5.06 -2.73 3.17
C VAL A 215 4.48 -1.71 4.15
N SER A 216 3.15 -1.67 4.31
CA SER A 216 2.46 -0.75 5.21
C SER A 216 1.72 -1.50 6.31
N GLN A 217 2.18 -1.31 7.56
CA GLN A 217 1.52 -1.86 8.74
C GLN A 217 0.07 -1.36 8.88
N TRP A 218 -0.19 -0.07 8.62
CA TRP A 218 -1.56 0.48 8.65
C TRP A 218 -2.47 -0.16 7.61
N THR A 219 -1.97 -0.36 6.38
CA THR A 219 -2.76 -1.03 5.34
C THR A 219 -3.05 -2.46 5.75
N ARG A 220 -2.05 -3.19 6.25
CA ARG A 220 -2.21 -4.55 6.77
C ARG A 220 -3.26 -4.64 7.88
N LEU A 221 -3.17 -3.76 8.88
CA LEU A 221 -4.09 -3.72 10.02
C LEU A 221 -5.54 -3.49 9.55
N CYS A 222 -5.73 -2.45 8.73
CA CYS A 222 -7.07 -2.04 8.28
C CYS A 222 -7.67 -3.03 7.26
N GLU A 223 -6.88 -3.53 6.33
CA GLU A 223 -7.38 -4.28 5.17
C GLU A 223 -7.45 -5.79 5.42
N LEU A 224 -6.56 -6.34 6.26
CA LEU A 224 -6.41 -7.78 6.43
C LEU A 224 -6.62 -8.24 7.88
N THR A 225 -5.78 -7.80 8.83
CA THR A 225 -5.67 -8.51 10.11
C THR A 225 -6.81 -8.16 11.08
N ILE A 226 -7.17 -6.88 11.26
CA ILE A 226 -8.24 -6.50 12.19
C ILE A 226 -9.61 -7.03 11.74
N PRO A 227 -10.06 -6.85 10.48
CA PRO A 227 -11.35 -7.40 10.06
C PRO A 227 -11.44 -8.91 10.29
N VAL A 228 -10.42 -9.68 9.88
CA VAL A 228 -10.41 -11.14 10.05
C VAL A 228 -10.38 -11.53 11.53
N ALA A 229 -9.56 -10.85 12.35
CA ALA A 229 -9.45 -11.13 13.78
C ALA A 229 -10.77 -10.89 14.51
N ILE A 230 -11.46 -9.78 14.21
CA ILE A 230 -12.78 -9.50 14.79
C ILE A 230 -13.83 -10.47 14.28
N GLU A 231 -13.85 -10.81 13.00
CA GLU A 231 -14.80 -11.82 12.50
C GLU A 231 -14.62 -13.18 13.19
N ASN A 232 -13.40 -13.60 13.46
CA ASN A 232 -13.12 -14.81 14.23
C ASN A 232 -13.60 -14.68 15.67
N PHE A 233 -13.30 -13.56 16.32
CA PHE A 233 -13.76 -13.23 17.67
C PHE A 233 -15.29 -13.21 17.80
N LEU A 234 -16.00 -12.76 16.77
CA LEU A 234 -17.46 -12.78 16.71
C LEU A 234 -18.04 -14.21 16.60
N ARG A 235 -17.27 -15.16 16.05
CA ARG A 235 -17.68 -16.56 15.86
C ARG A 235 -17.42 -17.45 17.09
N GLU A 236 -16.54 -17.04 18.00
CA GLU A 236 -16.21 -17.83 19.20
C GLU A 236 -17.47 -18.10 20.06
N SER A 237 -17.71 -19.38 20.36
CA SER A 237 -18.91 -19.88 21.03
C SER A 237 -19.04 -19.36 22.46
N SER A 238 -20.28 -19.28 22.96
CA SER A 238 -20.64 -18.73 24.28
C SER A 238 -20.04 -19.43 25.50
N ASP A 239 -19.42 -20.60 25.34
CA ASP A 239 -19.04 -21.48 26.46
C ASP A 239 -17.64 -21.22 27.04
N GLN A 240 -16.85 -20.32 26.44
CA GLN A 240 -15.54 -19.89 26.96
C GLN A 240 -15.45 -18.36 27.00
N PRO A 241 -14.69 -17.78 27.95
CA PRO A 241 -14.43 -16.34 27.94
C PRO A 241 -13.72 -15.99 26.63
N PRO A 242 -14.22 -15.00 25.87
CA PRO A 242 -13.69 -14.72 24.54
C PRO A 242 -12.26 -14.18 24.66
N THR A 243 -11.34 -14.72 23.86
CA THR A 243 -9.93 -14.32 23.94
C THR A 243 -9.73 -13.02 23.16
N ILE A 244 -9.11 -12.03 23.78
CA ILE A 244 -8.86 -10.74 23.13
C ILE A 244 -7.92 -10.95 21.93
N PRO A 245 -8.29 -10.49 20.72
CA PRO A 245 -7.43 -10.64 19.56
C PRO A 245 -6.12 -9.84 19.69
N ALA A 246 -5.01 -10.46 19.33
CA ALA A 246 -3.68 -9.84 19.42
C ALA A 246 -3.57 -8.57 18.55
N GLU A 247 -4.30 -8.52 17.44
CA GLU A 247 -4.38 -7.39 16.53
C GLU A 247 -4.97 -6.13 17.19
N ILE A 248 -5.86 -6.30 18.18
CA ILE A 248 -6.43 -5.17 18.92
C ILE A 248 -5.43 -4.63 19.94
N LEU A 249 -4.64 -5.51 20.55
CA LEU A 249 -3.50 -5.09 21.39
C LEU A 249 -2.43 -4.38 20.55
N GLU A 250 -2.18 -4.86 19.33
CA GLU A 250 -1.29 -4.18 18.37
C GLU A 250 -1.84 -2.79 17.99
N LEU A 251 -3.15 -2.66 17.78
CA LEU A 251 -3.79 -1.37 17.50
C LEU A 251 -3.67 -0.40 18.69
N GLU A 252 -3.90 -0.85 19.91
CA GLU A 252 -3.73 -0.02 21.12
C GLU A 252 -2.27 0.45 21.25
N LYS A 253 -1.30 -0.46 21.06
CA LYS A 253 0.13 -0.12 21.02
C LYS A 253 0.42 0.91 19.92
N LYS A 254 -0.15 0.73 18.72
CA LYS A 254 -0.01 1.67 17.59
C LYS A 254 -0.51 3.07 17.93
N LEU A 255 -1.65 3.19 18.59
CA LEU A 255 -2.21 4.48 19.01
C LEU A 255 -1.34 5.18 20.06
N SER A 256 -0.51 4.44 20.80
CA SER A 256 0.47 5.00 21.75
C SER A 256 1.75 5.51 21.09
N GLU A 257 2.03 5.14 19.83
CA GLU A 257 3.21 5.59 19.10
C GLU A 257 3.12 7.10 18.78
N PRO A 258 4.25 7.84 18.76
CA PRO A 258 4.22 9.26 18.46
C PRO A 258 3.87 9.54 17.00
N VAL A 259 2.93 10.45 16.77
CA VAL A 259 2.46 10.82 15.44
C VAL A 259 3.57 11.55 14.66
N ARG A 260 3.69 11.21 13.36
CA ARG A 260 4.55 11.91 12.40
C ARG A 260 3.71 12.49 11.28
N VAL A 261 3.59 13.82 11.24
CA VAL A 261 2.82 14.54 10.20
C VAL A 261 3.70 15.46 9.36
N HIS A 262 3.20 15.89 8.21
CA HIS A 262 3.81 16.99 7.47
C HIS A 262 3.76 18.26 8.35
N ASN A 263 4.90 18.92 8.56
CA ASN A 263 5.10 20.02 9.51
C ASN A 263 5.11 19.63 11.01
N ASP A 264 5.45 18.38 11.33
CA ASP A 264 5.61 17.85 12.69
C ASP A 264 6.33 18.82 13.66
N ASP A 265 7.52 19.32 13.28
CA ASP A 265 8.30 20.25 14.11
C ASP A 265 7.53 21.55 14.43
N LYS A 266 6.77 22.09 13.47
CA LYS A 266 5.95 23.31 13.67
C LYS A 266 4.84 23.06 14.69
N LEU A 267 4.14 21.94 14.57
CA LEU A 267 3.03 21.58 15.46
C LEU A 267 3.51 21.26 16.88
N ARG A 268 4.62 20.53 17.02
CA ARG A 268 5.22 20.24 18.33
C ARG A 268 5.70 21.51 19.05
N ARG A 269 6.22 22.49 18.31
CA ARG A 269 6.57 23.81 18.86
C ARG A 269 5.33 24.57 19.34
N GLN A 270 4.19 24.46 18.65
CA GLN A 270 2.93 25.07 19.09
C GLN A 270 2.40 24.41 20.37
N LYS A 271 2.44 23.07 20.46
CA LYS A 271 2.10 22.32 21.67
C LYS A 271 2.95 22.76 22.87
N LEU A 272 4.27 22.91 22.67
CA LEU A 272 5.18 23.41 23.72
C LEU A 272 4.84 24.83 24.19
N LYS A 273 4.46 25.74 23.29
CA LYS A 273 4.06 27.12 23.66
C LYS A 273 2.84 27.10 24.58
N GLN A 274 1.85 26.28 24.27
CA GLN A 274 0.62 26.19 25.07
C GLN A 274 0.83 25.47 26.40
N GLN A 275 1.63 24.40 26.45
CA GLN A 275 1.98 23.76 27.72
C GLN A 275 2.71 24.73 28.66
N LYS A 276 3.57 25.60 28.12
CA LYS A 276 4.22 26.67 28.90
C LYS A 276 3.25 27.78 29.32
N ALA A 277 2.25 28.10 28.50
CA ALA A 277 1.21 29.07 28.84
C ALA A 277 0.22 28.53 29.89
N ALA A 278 -0.14 27.24 29.82
CA ALA A 278 -1.00 26.57 30.78
C ALA A 278 -0.29 26.29 32.12
N GLY A 279 1.03 26.05 32.10
CA GLY A 279 1.85 25.93 33.31
C GLY A 279 2.17 27.27 33.99
N ALA A 280 1.94 28.39 33.32
CA ALA A 280 2.05 29.74 33.90
C ALA A 280 0.67 30.19 34.42
N GLY A 281 0.26 29.67 35.58
CA GLY A 281 -0.90 30.21 36.31
C GLY A 281 -0.71 31.70 36.66
N PRO A 282 -1.79 32.45 36.92
CA PRO A 282 -1.73 33.90 37.08
C PRO A 282 -0.86 34.26 38.29
N SER A 283 0.26 34.93 38.05
CA SER A 283 1.10 35.45 39.13
C SER A 283 0.34 36.55 39.88
N LEU A 284 0.20 36.33 41.19
CA LEU A 284 -0.34 37.24 42.18
C LEU A 284 0.23 38.66 42.03
N ALA A 285 -0.59 39.60 41.55
CA ALA A 285 -0.40 41.02 41.79
C ALA A 285 -1.31 41.47 42.95
N LYS A 286 -0.78 41.46 44.18
CA LYS A 286 -1.19 42.40 45.24
C LYS A 286 -0.44 43.71 44.93
N GLU A 287 -0.93 44.93 45.05
CA GLU A 287 -2.02 45.56 45.83
C GLU A 287 -2.03 47.04 45.34
N LYS A 288 -3.14 47.66 44.91
CA LYS A 288 -4.02 48.62 45.64
C LYS A 288 -4.67 49.48 44.53
N THR A 289 -5.97 49.71 44.49
CA THR A 289 -6.64 50.86 45.15
C THR A 289 -8.16 50.69 45.11
N LYS A 290 -8.81 51.27 46.12
CA LYS A 290 -10.18 51.10 46.63
C LYS A 290 -11.34 51.56 45.72
N ASN A 291 -12.50 50.88 45.89
CA ASN A 291 -13.86 51.37 46.23
C ASN A 291 -15.06 51.08 45.27
N LYS A 292 -15.98 50.26 45.82
CA LYS A 292 -17.48 50.25 45.86
C LYS A 292 -18.40 50.09 44.60
N VAL A 293 -19.19 48.98 44.66
CA VAL A 293 -20.68 48.83 44.47
C VAL A 293 -21.22 48.95 43.02
N HIS A 294 -22.14 48.16 42.43
CA HIS A 294 -23.25 47.25 42.80
C HIS A 294 -23.40 46.09 41.74
N ARG A 295 -24.04 44.96 42.11
CA ARG A 295 -24.62 43.88 41.24
C ARG A 295 -25.79 44.40 40.35
N PRO A 296 -26.35 43.68 39.33
CA PRO A 296 -26.50 42.21 39.24
C PRO A 296 -26.41 41.51 37.83
N GLU A 297 -26.32 40.17 37.89
CA GLU A 297 -27.02 39.17 37.05
C GLU A 297 -26.49 38.62 35.70
N THR A 298 -26.75 37.31 35.55
CA THR A 298 -26.79 36.42 34.36
C THR A 298 -25.48 35.96 33.70
N SER A 299 -25.15 34.66 33.86
CA SER A 299 -25.25 33.62 32.81
C SER A 299 -24.40 32.41 33.20
N GLU A 300 -25.04 31.26 33.45
CA GLU A 300 -24.38 29.96 33.48
C GLU A 300 -23.86 29.64 32.07
N ALA A 301 -22.58 29.87 31.83
CA ALA A 301 -21.86 29.30 30.70
C ALA A 301 -21.06 28.11 31.23
N VAL A 302 -21.51 26.92 30.87
CA VAL A 302 -20.84 25.64 31.13
C VAL A 302 -19.45 25.68 30.50
N ASP A 303 -18.43 25.47 31.34
CA ASP A 303 -17.01 25.36 30.96
C ASP A 303 -16.80 24.28 29.89
N SER A 304 -16.57 24.69 28.64
CA SER A 304 -16.21 23.80 27.52
C SER A 304 -14.71 23.84 27.22
N SER A 305 -13.85 23.80 28.25
CA SER A 305 -12.42 24.12 28.12
C SER A 305 -11.44 22.93 28.08
N SER A 306 -11.88 21.69 27.85
CA SER A 306 -10.98 20.50 27.95
C SER A 306 -10.55 19.84 26.63
N ALA A 307 -10.90 20.37 25.46
CA ALA A 307 -10.46 19.77 24.20
C ALA A 307 -8.94 19.97 23.98
N SER A 308 -8.19 18.88 23.78
CA SER A 308 -6.75 18.94 23.48
C SER A 308 -6.47 19.75 22.20
N LEU A 309 -5.31 20.41 22.12
CA LEU A 309 -4.90 21.22 20.94
C LEU A 309 -5.01 20.40 19.65
N GLU A 310 -4.62 19.13 19.73
CA GLU A 310 -4.68 18.19 18.63
C GLU A 310 -6.12 17.97 18.15
N LEU A 311 -7.08 17.82 19.08
CA LEU A 311 -8.50 17.69 18.74
C LEU A 311 -9.05 18.99 18.13
N GLN A 312 -8.70 20.16 18.67
CA GLN A 312 -9.10 21.45 18.09
C GLN A 312 -8.55 21.67 16.68
N VAL A 313 -7.27 21.35 16.45
CA VAL A 313 -6.63 21.42 15.13
C VAL A 313 -7.29 20.44 14.17
N ALA A 314 -7.58 19.23 14.62
CA ALA A 314 -8.22 18.20 13.80
C ALA A 314 -9.65 18.60 13.38
N LEU A 315 -10.47 19.05 14.33
CA LEU A 315 -11.85 19.48 14.09
C LEU A 315 -11.92 20.76 13.25
N SER A 316 -10.97 21.70 13.41
CA SER A 316 -10.94 22.94 12.62
C SER A 316 -10.78 22.70 11.11
N LYS A 317 -10.13 21.60 10.71
CA LYS A 317 -10.04 21.22 9.28
C LYS A 317 -11.31 20.58 8.75
N LEU A 318 -12.06 19.87 9.60
CA LEU A 318 -13.32 19.22 9.23
C LEU A 318 -14.48 20.21 9.07
N LEU A 319 -14.41 21.39 9.71
CA LEU A 319 -15.50 22.37 9.76
C LEU A 319 -15.47 23.44 8.66
N VAL A 320 -14.56 23.37 7.68
CA VAL A 320 -14.44 24.32 6.56
C VAL A 320 -14.63 25.78 7.00
N GLN A 321 -13.63 26.34 7.68
CA GLN A 321 -13.42 27.78 7.66
C GLN A 321 -12.15 28.09 6.86
N GLU A 322 -12.31 28.95 5.85
CA GLU A 322 -11.24 29.45 5.00
C GLU A 322 -10.15 30.16 5.83
N GLU A 323 -8.91 29.94 5.40
CA GLU A 323 -7.65 30.67 5.66
C GLU A 323 -7.42 31.31 7.05
N SER A 324 -6.41 30.80 7.75
CA SER A 324 -5.71 31.57 8.78
C SER A 324 -4.97 32.77 8.13
N ALA A 325 -5.21 33.97 8.68
CA ALA A 325 -4.56 35.26 8.45
C ALA A 325 -3.01 35.21 8.22
N PRO A 326 -2.43 36.23 7.55
CA PRO A 326 -1.03 36.22 7.13
C PRO A 326 -0.06 36.03 8.31
N ALA A 327 0.99 35.26 8.05
CA ALA A 327 2.00 34.90 9.03
C ALA A 327 2.69 36.14 9.63
N ASN A 328 2.43 36.43 10.90
CA ASN A 328 3.27 37.31 11.69
C ASN A 328 4.66 36.66 11.84
N ARG A 329 5.72 37.40 11.48
CA ARG A 329 7.12 36.97 11.65
C ARG A 329 7.37 36.60 13.11
N GLU A 330 7.69 35.34 13.36
CA GLU A 330 7.99 34.82 14.71
C GLU A 330 9.26 35.47 15.30
N PRO A 331 9.26 35.77 16.61
CA PRO A 331 10.41 36.37 17.27
C PRO A 331 11.58 35.39 17.47
N SER A 332 12.79 35.94 17.44
CA SER A 332 14.09 35.26 17.25
C SER A 332 14.57 34.31 18.36
N HIS A 333 13.88 34.25 19.51
CA HIS A 333 14.29 33.43 20.66
C HIS A 333 13.87 31.95 20.58
N ILE A 334 13.00 31.58 19.62
CA ILE A 334 12.36 30.25 19.53
C ILE A 334 13.17 29.26 18.66
N ARG A 335 14.20 29.72 17.94
CA ARG A 335 15.06 28.88 17.08
C ARG A 335 16.08 28.00 17.83
N LYS A 336 16.08 27.98 19.17
CA LYS A 336 17.16 27.36 19.97
C LYS A 336 16.86 25.99 20.59
N THR A 337 15.64 25.45 20.49
CA THR A 337 15.31 24.12 21.04
C THR A 337 15.55 23.02 19.99
N LYS A 338 16.33 21.99 20.34
CA LYS A 338 16.59 20.83 19.47
C LYS A 338 15.28 20.06 19.25
N ALA A 339 15.10 19.47 18.07
CA ALA A 339 13.89 18.72 17.71
C ALA A 339 13.63 17.49 18.61
N SER A 340 14.68 16.98 19.29
CA SER A 340 14.58 15.90 20.29
C SER A 340 13.84 16.30 21.56
N ASP A 341 13.78 17.60 21.87
CA ASP A 341 13.28 18.10 23.16
C ASP A 341 11.85 18.67 23.04
N LEU A 342 11.20 18.45 21.89
CA LEU A 342 9.84 18.89 21.63
C LEU A 342 8.83 17.79 22.05
N PRO A 343 7.69 18.16 22.66
CA PRO A 343 6.69 17.20 23.10
C PRO A 343 6.15 16.38 21.90
N PRO A 344 5.94 15.07 22.04
CA PRO A 344 5.39 14.25 20.97
C PRO A 344 3.94 14.66 20.67
N LEU A 345 3.54 14.48 19.41
CA LEU A 345 2.14 14.57 19.00
C LEU A 345 1.47 13.23 19.25
N GLU A 346 0.25 13.28 19.79
CA GLU A 346 -0.54 12.10 20.11
C GLU A 346 -1.57 11.84 19.01
N HIS A 347 -2.00 10.59 18.89
CA HIS A 347 -3.06 10.21 17.97
C HIS A 347 -4.39 10.84 18.39
N VAL A 348 -4.99 11.62 17.49
CA VAL A 348 -6.41 12.03 17.58
C VAL A 348 -7.29 10.97 16.95
N PHE A 349 -6.83 10.50 15.80
CA PHE A 349 -7.43 9.54 14.89
C PHE A 349 -6.42 8.43 14.57
N ALA A 350 -6.83 7.42 13.82
CA ALA A 350 -6.08 6.17 13.64
C ALA A 350 -4.65 6.40 13.14
N GLU A 351 -4.45 7.02 11.97
CA GLU A 351 -3.10 7.24 11.42
C GLU A 351 -2.38 8.48 12.00
N GLY A 352 -3.09 9.34 12.75
CA GLY A 352 -2.48 10.53 13.33
C GLY A 352 -3.47 11.60 13.78
N LEU A 353 -3.25 12.84 13.38
CA LEU A 353 -4.07 13.98 13.82
C LEU A 353 -5.36 14.15 13.03
N TYR A 354 -5.46 13.60 11.82
CA TYR A 354 -6.55 13.88 10.91
C TYR A 354 -7.41 12.63 10.73
N PHE A 355 -8.71 12.84 10.58
CA PHE A 355 -9.66 11.78 10.25
C PHE A 355 -9.40 11.32 8.81
N THR A 356 -9.05 10.05 8.62
CA THR A 356 -8.74 9.47 7.31
C THR A 356 -9.60 8.24 7.02
N LEU A 357 -9.39 7.65 5.84
CA LEU A 357 -10.03 6.40 5.46
C LEU A 357 -9.71 5.26 6.44
N ALA A 358 -8.56 5.28 7.13
CA ALA A 358 -8.24 4.30 8.15
C ALA A 358 -9.27 4.31 9.29
N ASP A 359 -9.74 5.48 9.72
CA ASP A 359 -10.77 5.62 10.76
C ASP A 359 -12.12 5.03 10.31
N ILE A 360 -12.50 5.28 9.06
CA ILE A 360 -13.71 4.72 8.44
C ILE A 360 -13.64 3.18 8.42
N VAL A 361 -12.48 2.62 8.08
CA VAL A 361 -12.28 1.16 8.03
C VAL A 361 -12.33 0.55 9.42
N LEU A 362 -11.69 1.17 10.41
CA LEU A 362 -11.60 0.63 11.76
C LEU A 362 -12.93 0.74 12.51
N LEU A 363 -13.74 1.77 12.27
CA LEU A 363 -14.93 2.04 13.07
C LEU A 363 -15.91 0.86 13.18
N PRO A 364 -16.40 0.23 12.09
CA PRO A 364 -17.28 -0.93 12.20
C PRO A 364 -16.63 -2.10 12.94
N CYS A 365 -15.34 -2.38 12.66
CA CYS A 365 -14.60 -3.47 13.28
C CYS A 365 -14.48 -3.28 14.80
N ILE A 366 -14.05 -2.09 15.23
CA ILE A 366 -13.86 -1.76 16.64
C ILE A 366 -15.18 -1.61 17.37
N HIS A 367 -16.23 -1.11 16.71
CA HIS A 367 -17.58 -1.09 17.27
C HIS A 367 -18.02 -2.50 17.70
N HIS A 368 -17.92 -3.48 16.80
CA HIS A 368 -18.30 -4.87 17.09
C HIS A 368 -17.47 -5.47 18.23
N PHE A 369 -16.16 -5.20 18.26
CA PHE A 369 -15.29 -5.59 19.38
C PHE A 369 -15.77 -4.99 20.71
N LEU A 370 -15.96 -3.69 20.77
CA LEU A 370 -16.35 -2.98 22.00
C LEU A 370 -17.74 -3.40 22.50
N VAL A 371 -18.68 -3.71 21.61
CA VAL A 371 -20.02 -4.23 21.99
C VAL A 371 -19.88 -5.54 22.77
N ILE A 372 -19.00 -6.44 22.35
CA ILE A 372 -18.77 -7.70 23.06
C ILE A 372 -18.01 -7.48 24.35
N ILE A 373 -16.94 -6.68 24.34
CA ILE A 373 -16.16 -6.39 25.55
C ILE A 373 -17.03 -5.76 26.63
N CYS A 374 -17.84 -4.75 26.30
CA CYS A 374 -18.73 -4.12 27.27
C CYS A 374 -19.81 -5.07 27.82
N LYS A 375 -20.22 -6.08 27.05
CA LYS A 375 -21.25 -7.05 27.45
C LYS A 375 -20.70 -8.24 28.23
N LYS A 376 -19.53 -8.76 27.83
CA LYS A 376 -18.98 -10.03 28.33
C LYS A 376 -17.77 -9.86 29.25
N LEU A 377 -16.95 -8.83 29.06
CA LEU A 377 -15.68 -8.60 29.76
C LEU A 377 -15.48 -7.11 30.10
N PRO A 378 -16.40 -6.45 30.83
CA PRO A 378 -16.31 -5.01 31.10
C PRO A 378 -15.05 -4.62 31.86
N GLU A 379 -14.50 -5.52 32.69
CA GLU A 379 -13.24 -5.33 33.41
C GLU A 379 -12.02 -5.20 32.48
N LYS A 380 -12.08 -5.77 31.27
CA LYS A 380 -11.01 -5.68 30.28
C LYS A 380 -10.99 -4.37 29.51
N LEU A 381 -12.06 -3.57 29.59
CA LEU A 381 -12.13 -2.29 28.90
C LEU A 381 -11.03 -1.30 29.36
N VAL A 382 -10.59 -1.41 30.61
CA VAL A 382 -9.51 -0.58 31.18
C VAL A 382 -8.15 -0.81 30.52
N GLU A 383 -7.97 -1.93 29.80
CA GLU A 383 -6.76 -2.23 29.03
C GLU A 383 -6.70 -1.45 27.70
N PHE A 384 -7.79 -0.78 27.29
CA PHE A 384 -7.90 -0.07 26.00
C PHE A 384 -8.26 1.42 26.12
N PRO A 385 -7.53 2.22 26.93
CA PRO A 385 -7.85 3.62 27.13
C PRO A 385 -7.77 4.46 25.84
N LEU A 386 -6.81 4.19 24.95
CA LEU A 386 -6.61 4.96 23.71
C LEU A 386 -7.66 4.61 22.67
N LEU A 387 -8.00 3.33 22.52
CA LEU A 387 -9.08 2.89 21.64
C LEU A 387 -10.44 3.43 22.09
N ALA A 388 -10.72 3.44 23.40
CA ALA A 388 -11.92 4.04 23.95
C ALA A 388 -11.97 5.56 23.71
N ALA A 389 -10.84 6.26 23.89
CA ALA A 389 -10.72 7.68 23.57
C ALA A 389 -10.92 7.96 22.08
N TRP A 390 -10.33 7.14 21.20
CA TRP A 390 -10.52 7.22 19.75
C TRP A 390 -11.98 7.02 19.34
N TYR A 391 -12.65 6.00 19.90
CA TYR A 391 -14.04 5.68 19.61
C TYR A 391 -15.01 6.79 20.04
N ARG A 392 -14.70 7.53 21.11
CA ARG A 392 -15.46 8.73 21.51
C ARG A 392 -15.24 9.89 20.55
N ARG A 393 -13.98 10.18 20.20
CA ARG A 393 -13.62 11.29 19.29
C ARG A 393 -14.22 11.14 17.90
N ILE A 394 -14.28 9.92 17.36
CA ILE A 394 -14.90 9.65 16.06
C ILE A 394 -16.38 10.05 16.03
N GLN A 395 -17.09 9.96 17.16
CA GLN A 395 -18.50 10.35 17.23
C GLN A 395 -18.68 11.86 17.07
N GLU A 396 -17.65 12.68 17.32
CA GLU A 396 -17.72 14.13 17.14
C GLU A 396 -17.64 14.54 15.66
N VAL A 397 -17.25 13.62 14.77
CA VAL A 397 -17.17 13.89 13.33
C VAL A 397 -18.60 13.99 12.75
N PRO A 398 -19.00 15.12 12.15
CA PRO A 398 -20.41 15.41 11.85
C PRO A 398 -21.14 14.33 11.04
N ARG A 399 -20.49 13.76 10.02
CA ARG A 399 -21.09 12.76 9.13
C ARG A 399 -21.07 11.33 9.67
N VAL A 400 -20.25 11.06 10.69
CA VAL A 400 -20.11 9.71 11.24
C VAL A 400 -21.41 9.26 11.91
N LYS A 401 -22.08 10.13 12.67
CA LYS A 401 -23.33 9.79 13.36
C LYS A 401 -24.44 9.40 12.38
N THR A 402 -24.60 10.18 11.32
CA THR A 402 -25.57 9.89 10.26
C THR A 402 -25.28 8.56 9.58
N ALA A 403 -24.02 8.32 9.21
CA ALA A 403 -23.63 7.07 8.55
C ALA A 403 -23.80 5.84 9.46
N ALA A 404 -23.41 5.96 10.73
CA ALA A 404 -23.60 4.93 11.74
C ALA A 404 -25.07 4.55 11.90
N SER A 405 -25.96 5.53 12.01
CA SER A 405 -27.40 5.29 12.11
C SER A 405 -27.95 4.55 10.88
N GLN A 406 -27.50 4.89 9.67
CA GLN A 406 -27.94 4.24 8.42
C GLN A 406 -27.41 2.82 8.26
N CYS A 407 -26.29 2.50 8.92
CA CYS A 407 -25.68 1.18 8.95
C CYS A 407 -26.03 0.36 10.21
N GLY A 408 -26.97 0.82 11.03
CA GLY A 408 -27.40 0.10 12.24
C GLY A 408 -26.36 0.08 13.38
N ILE A 409 -25.34 0.94 13.32
CA ILE A 409 -24.35 1.10 14.39
C ILE A 409 -24.93 2.01 15.47
N GLN A 410 -25.15 1.46 16.65
CA GLN A 410 -25.57 2.20 17.84
C GLN A 410 -24.36 2.49 18.71
N PHE A 411 -23.95 3.76 18.78
CA PHE A 411 -22.76 4.12 19.55
C PHE A 411 -22.87 3.75 21.03
N LEU A 412 -21.74 3.31 21.59
CA LEU A 412 -21.60 2.97 23.00
C LEU A 412 -21.15 4.22 23.75
N HIS A 413 -21.74 4.43 24.93
CA HIS A 413 -21.29 5.47 25.85
C HIS A 413 -20.19 4.90 26.74
N LEU A 414 -18.93 5.15 26.37
CA LEU A 414 -17.76 4.67 27.12
C LEU A 414 -17.32 5.70 28.17
N PRO A 415 -16.84 5.27 29.36
CA PRO A 415 -16.31 6.17 30.37
C PRO A 415 -14.99 6.83 29.95
N GLU A 416 -14.64 7.94 30.59
CA GLU A 416 -13.29 8.51 30.53
C GLU A 416 -12.31 7.60 31.27
N LEU A 417 -11.55 6.82 30.51
CA LEU A 417 -10.47 6.03 31.04
C LEU A 417 -9.21 6.90 31.12
N GLN A 418 -8.58 6.94 32.29
CA GLN A 418 -7.28 7.59 32.44
C GLN A 418 -6.25 6.79 31.65
N THR A 419 -5.53 7.47 30.77
CA THR A 419 -4.28 6.94 30.22
C THR A 419 -3.29 6.91 31.39
N SER A 420 -3.14 5.77 32.07
CA SER A 420 -2.00 5.63 32.95
C SER A 420 -0.77 5.78 32.06
N SER A 421 0.09 6.75 32.38
CA SER A 421 1.46 6.77 31.89
C SER A 421 2.18 5.59 32.52
N ASN A 422 1.77 4.36 32.17
CA ASN A 422 2.65 3.25 32.38
C ASN A 422 3.84 3.60 31.49
N GLU A 423 4.98 3.82 32.11
CA GLU A 423 6.27 3.69 31.46
C GLU A 423 6.33 2.25 30.94
N TRP A 424 5.65 1.98 29.84
CA TRP A 424 5.94 0.83 29.01
C TRP A 424 7.29 1.18 28.43
N HIS A 425 8.33 0.77 29.15
CA HIS A 425 9.64 0.60 28.58
C HIS A 425 9.42 -0.01 27.21
N PRO A 426 9.90 0.61 26.12
CA PRO A 426 9.80 0.00 24.83
C PRO A 426 10.51 -1.34 24.94
N ASN A 427 9.75 -2.43 25.02
CA ASN A 427 10.26 -3.69 24.51
C ASN A 427 10.55 -3.37 23.05
N LEU A 428 11.85 -3.32 22.74
CA LEU A 428 12.47 -3.12 21.45
C LEU A 428 12.13 -4.27 20.49
N ASP A 429 10.85 -4.61 20.40
CA ASP A 429 10.21 -5.45 19.41
C ASP A 429 9.21 -4.61 18.58
N GLU A 430 9.40 -3.28 18.48
CA GLU A 430 9.36 -2.69 17.14
C GLU A 430 10.37 -3.49 16.36
N VAL A 431 10.02 -4.17 15.26
CA VAL A 431 11.03 -4.79 14.37
C VAL A 431 12.06 -3.71 14.06
N PRO A 432 13.22 -3.70 14.74
CA PRO A 432 14.34 -2.98 14.22
C PRO A 432 14.69 -3.81 12.98
N CYS A 433 15.41 -3.25 12.04
CA CYS A 433 16.33 -4.11 11.30
C CYS A 433 17.09 -4.87 12.39
N VAL A 434 16.79 -6.16 12.61
CA VAL A 434 17.25 -6.94 13.77
C VAL A 434 18.69 -6.53 13.99
N GLU A 435 18.96 -5.76 15.06
CA GLU A 435 20.32 -5.61 15.54
C GLU A 435 20.63 -6.95 16.20
N GLU A 436 20.77 -7.94 15.33
CA GLU A 436 21.20 -9.29 15.63
C GLU A 436 22.53 -9.12 16.34
N GLN A 437 22.64 -9.84 17.46
CA GLN A 437 23.84 -9.96 18.27
C GLN A 437 25.06 -9.83 17.39
N ASN A 438 25.91 -8.85 17.73
CA ASN A 438 27.07 -8.50 16.94
C ASN A 438 27.96 -9.74 16.83
N ASP A 439 27.77 -10.53 15.77
CA ASP A 439 28.51 -11.76 15.55
C ASP A 439 29.97 -11.33 15.36
N SER A 440 30.79 -11.63 16.36
CA SER A 440 32.20 -11.28 16.38
C SER A 440 32.98 -11.93 15.22
N SER A 441 32.36 -12.87 14.50
CA SER A 441 32.90 -13.51 13.30
C SER A 441 32.51 -12.84 11.97
N PHE A 442 31.67 -11.80 11.98
CA PHE A 442 31.19 -11.17 10.75
C PHE A 442 32.29 -10.35 10.04
N ILE A 443 32.84 -10.90 8.96
CA ILE A 443 33.73 -10.20 8.04
C ILE A 443 32.86 -9.50 6.98
N GLY A 444 32.74 -8.18 7.08
CA GLY A 444 31.84 -7.40 6.22
C GLY A 444 32.19 -7.40 4.73
N GLY A 445 31.15 -7.49 3.88
CA GLY A 445 31.23 -7.25 2.44
C GLY A 445 30.78 -8.43 1.58
N PRO A 446 30.54 -8.24 0.27
CA PRO A 446 30.03 -9.29 -0.61
C PRO A 446 31.06 -10.40 -0.85
N ARG A 447 32.37 -10.06 -0.88
CA ARG A 447 33.44 -11.03 -1.16
C ARG A 447 33.56 -12.09 -0.05
N PRO A 448 33.69 -11.73 1.24
CA PRO A 448 33.69 -12.73 2.32
C PRO A 448 32.45 -13.63 2.29
N THR A 449 31.27 -13.04 2.09
CA THR A 449 30.02 -13.81 2.01
C THR A 449 30.01 -14.77 0.82
N MET A 450 30.49 -14.35 -0.34
CA MET A 450 30.61 -15.23 -1.52
C MET A 450 31.66 -16.33 -1.32
N THR A 451 32.80 -16.03 -0.71
CA THR A 451 33.82 -17.04 -0.37
C THR A 451 33.25 -18.09 0.58
N LYS A 452 32.52 -17.68 1.61
CA LYS A 452 31.82 -18.58 2.54
C LYS A 452 30.85 -19.52 1.83
N LEU A 453 30.11 -19.01 0.83
CA LEU A 453 29.22 -19.83 0.01
C LEU A 453 30.00 -20.84 -0.84
N MET A 454 31.07 -20.40 -1.50
CA MET A 454 31.93 -21.27 -2.30
C MET A 454 32.55 -22.39 -1.45
N GLU A 455 33.04 -22.10 -0.24
CA GLU A 455 33.58 -23.10 0.70
C GLU A 455 32.53 -24.15 1.13
N LYS A 456 31.24 -23.84 1.00
CA LYS A 456 30.12 -24.75 1.27
C LYS A 456 29.57 -25.41 0.00
N GLY A 457 30.27 -25.30 -1.13
CA GLY A 457 29.88 -25.89 -2.41
C GLY A 457 28.75 -25.16 -3.12
N ILE A 458 28.47 -23.90 -2.74
CA ILE A 458 27.44 -23.06 -3.34
C ILE A 458 28.11 -22.14 -4.36
N GLU A 459 28.14 -22.57 -5.62
CA GLU A 459 28.75 -21.83 -6.73
C GLU A 459 27.74 -21.22 -7.71
N VAL A 460 28.11 -20.09 -8.32
CA VAL A 460 27.25 -19.37 -9.26
C VAL A 460 27.22 -20.08 -10.61
N MET A 461 26.06 -20.60 -11.02
CA MET A 461 25.85 -21.18 -12.34
C MET A 461 24.98 -20.28 -13.22
N PHE A 462 25.48 -19.91 -14.39
CA PHE A 462 24.72 -19.20 -15.42
C PHE A 462 24.45 -20.13 -16.61
N SER A 463 23.22 -20.17 -17.12
CA SER A 463 22.92 -20.82 -18.39
C SER A 463 22.71 -19.78 -19.49
N PRO A 464 23.14 -20.07 -20.74
CA PRO A 464 22.85 -19.20 -21.88
C PRO A 464 21.37 -19.30 -22.24
N HIS A 465 20.78 -18.21 -22.78
CA HIS A 465 19.42 -18.22 -23.33
C HIS A 465 19.23 -19.39 -24.33
N PRO A 466 18.09 -20.12 -24.35
CA PRO A 466 17.92 -21.28 -25.22
C PRO A 466 17.99 -20.93 -26.70
N CYS A 467 17.55 -19.73 -27.05
CA CYS A 467 17.61 -19.20 -28.41
C CYS A 467 17.99 -17.71 -28.38
N PRO A 468 19.28 -17.35 -28.30
CA PRO A 468 19.73 -15.96 -28.13
C PRO A 468 19.49 -15.10 -29.37
N THR A 469 19.22 -15.72 -30.53
CA THR A 469 18.92 -15.04 -31.80
C THR A 469 17.43 -14.75 -31.98
N TRP A 470 16.56 -15.33 -31.16
CA TRP A 470 15.12 -15.10 -31.28
C TRP A 470 14.77 -13.68 -30.86
N THR A 471 14.03 -12.97 -31.71
CA THR A 471 13.53 -11.62 -31.42
C THR A 471 12.17 -11.42 -32.04
N LEU A 472 11.35 -10.59 -31.41
CA LEU A 472 10.13 -10.10 -32.03
C LEU A 472 10.49 -9.14 -33.16
N ASP A 473 9.77 -9.25 -34.28
CA ASP A 473 9.84 -8.24 -35.32
C ASP A 473 9.04 -7.00 -34.90
N TRP A 474 9.68 -6.16 -34.09
CA TRP A 474 9.12 -4.92 -33.58
C TRP A 474 8.72 -3.91 -34.66
N ASN A 475 9.13 -4.10 -35.92
CA ASN A 475 8.77 -3.20 -37.02
C ASN A 475 7.42 -3.58 -37.65
N THR A 476 7.02 -4.85 -37.56
CA THR A 476 5.73 -5.33 -38.07
C THR A 476 4.60 -5.18 -37.06
N LEU A 477 4.93 -5.13 -35.77
CA LEU A 477 3.94 -4.98 -34.70
C LEU A 477 3.34 -3.57 -34.70
N PRO A 478 2.03 -3.44 -34.41
CA PRO A 478 1.39 -2.13 -34.26
C PRO A 478 2.11 -1.26 -33.21
N ALA A 479 2.14 0.06 -33.45
CA ALA A 479 2.87 0.99 -32.58
C ALA A 479 2.46 0.89 -31.10
N ALA A 480 1.16 0.72 -30.82
CA ALA A 480 0.63 0.58 -29.46
C ALA A 480 1.12 -0.69 -28.71
N VAL A 481 1.58 -1.74 -29.41
CA VAL A 481 2.24 -2.91 -28.80
C VAL A 481 3.66 -2.55 -28.33
N SER A 482 4.33 -1.66 -29.05
CA SER A 482 5.71 -1.30 -28.79
C SER A 482 5.89 -0.47 -27.50
N PRO A 483 6.94 -0.74 -26.70
CA PRO A 483 7.31 0.10 -25.56
C PRO A 483 7.65 1.55 -25.93
N LYS A 484 7.92 1.82 -27.21
CA LYS A 484 8.26 3.16 -27.72
C LYS A 484 7.15 4.18 -27.44
N GLU A 485 5.89 3.75 -27.40
CA GLU A 485 4.77 4.63 -27.05
C GLU A 485 4.70 5.00 -25.56
N GLY A 486 5.50 4.35 -24.71
CA GLY A 486 5.61 4.67 -23.28
C GLY A 486 6.29 6.00 -22.95
N LYS A 487 6.53 6.89 -23.94
CA LYS A 487 7.30 8.14 -23.81
C LYS A 487 8.69 7.92 -23.19
N MET A 488 9.33 6.83 -23.56
CA MET A 488 10.69 6.49 -23.11
C MET A 488 11.73 7.02 -24.11
N SER A 489 12.96 7.25 -23.66
CA SER A 489 14.08 7.50 -24.58
C SER A 489 14.31 6.29 -25.49
N SER A 490 14.91 6.51 -26.67
CA SER A 490 15.22 5.45 -27.65
C SER A 490 15.95 4.28 -27.02
N ASP A 491 16.99 4.56 -26.24
CA ASP A 491 17.83 3.53 -25.63
C ASP A 491 17.07 2.75 -24.56
N ARG A 492 16.19 3.44 -23.81
CA ARG A 492 15.35 2.80 -22.80
C ARG A 492 14.29 1.91 -23.45
N ALA A 493 13.72 2.36 -24.57
CA ALA A 493 12.78 1.55 -25.34
C ALA A 493 13.45 0.31 -25.93
N LEU A 494 14.66 0.43 -26.48
CA LEU A 494 15.44 -0.71 -26.99
C LEU A 494 15.74 -1.73 -25.88
N ARG A 495 16.22 -1.27 -24.72
CA ARG A 495 16.45 -2.16 -23.56
C ARG A 495 15.16 -2.84 -23.10
N LYS A 496 14.03 -2.11 -23.13
CA LYS A 496 12.73 -2.69 -22.80
C LYS A 496 12.32 -3.76 -23.81
N GLN A 497 12.52 -3.53 -25.10
CA GLN A 497 12.25 -4.53 -26.14
C GLN A 497 13.07 -5.81 -25.95
N GLN A 498 14.35 -5.68 -25.57
CA GLN A 498 15.20 -6.83 -25.26
C GLN A 498 14.67 -7.63 -24.06
N GLN A 499 14.26 -6.95 -22.98
CA GLN A 499 13.62 -7.61 -21.84
C GLN A 499 12.35 -8.34 -22.24
N LEU A 500 11.51 -7.72 -23.07
CA LEU A 500 10.27 -8.32 -23.54
C LEU A 500 10.53 -9.53 -24.44
N ASN A 501 11.53 -9.48 -25.32
CA ASN A 501 11.89 -10.63 -26.16
C ASN A 501 12.16 -11.88 -25.31
N ASN A 502 12.97 -11.75 -24.26
CA ASN A 502 13.33 -12.89 -23.40
C ASN A 502 12.10 -13.50 -22.69
N LEU A 503 11.25 -12.66 -22.08
CA LEU A 503 10.07 -13.14 -21.37
C LEU A 503 9.04 -13.73 -22.32
N VAL A 504 8.75 -13.03 -23.42
CA VAL A 504 7.74 -13.45 -24.40
C VAL A 504 8.16 -14.74 -25.09
N TYR A 505 9.44 -14.93 -25.41
CA TYR A 505 9.95 -16.19 -25.96
C TYR A 505 9.60 -17.38 -25.06
N VAL A 506 9.89 -17.28 -23.76
CA VAL A 506 9.64 -18.40 -22.85
C VAL A 506 8.16 -18.68 -22.69
N VAL A 507 7.36 -17.64 -22.52
CA VAL A 507 5.91 -17.78 -22.35
C VAL A 507 5.27 -18.36 -23.60
N THR A 508 5.64 -17.90 -24.79
CA THR A 508 5.06 -18.40 -26.06
C THR A 508 5.42 -19.84 -26.36
N ASN A 509 6.61 -20.31 -25.97
CA ASN A 509 6.98 -21.72 -26.11
C ASN A 509 6.30 -22.64 -25.08
N GLN A 510 5.81 -22.07 -23.99
CA GLN A 510 5.16 -22.83 -22.91
C GLN A 510 3.62 -22.81 -22.99
N ALA A 511 3.05 -21.71 -23.47
CA ALA A 511 1.62 -21.49 -23.51
C ALA A 511 0.92 -22.39 -24.54
N LYS A 512 -0.27 -22.86 -24.16
CA LYS A 512 -1.18 -23.63 -25.00
C LYS A 512 -2.46 -22.84 -25.25
N PRO A 513 -3.15 -23.04 -26.39
CA PRO A 513 -4.46 -22.44 -26.61
C PRO A 513 -5.42 -22.75 -25.45
N GLY A 514 -6.12 -21.73 -24.94
CA GLY A 514 -6.98 -21.82 -23.77
C GLY A 514 -6.30 -21.52 -22.43
N ASP A 515 -4.97 -21.41 -22.40
CA ASP A 515 -4.25 -21.08 -21.16
C ASP A 515 -4.60 -19.67 -20.67
N ARG A 516 -4.56 -19.52 -19.34
CA ARG A 516 -4.68 -18.24 -18.65
C ARG A 516 -3.29 -17.78 -18.20
N ILE A 517 -2.91 -16.59 -18.64
CA ILE A 517 -1.60 -16.01 -18.40
C ILE A 517 -1.77 -14.74 -17.56
N VAL A 518 -1.10 -14.67 -16.42
CA VAL A 518 -1.20 -13.53 -15.49
C VAL A 518 0.10 -12.74 -15.51
N ASP A 519 0.03 -11.46 -15.86
CA ASP A 519 1.14 -10.49 -15.75
C ASP A 519 1.02 -9.77 -14.39
N PHE A 520 1.80 -10.21 -13.41
CA PHE A 520 1.88 -9.63 -12.08
C PHE A 520 2.79 -8.41 -12.06
N CYS A 521 2.40 -7.36 -11.34
CA CYS A 521 3.09 -6.07 -11.36
C CYS A 521 3.21 -5.50 -12.80
N SER A 522 2.16 -5.69 -13.60
CA SER A 522 2.16 -5.46 -15.05
C SER A 522 2.47 -4.01 -15.47
N GLY A 523 2.31 -3.05 -14.56
CA GLY A 523 2.54 -1.63 -14.82
C GLY A 523 1.69 -1.13 -15.98
N GLY A 524 2.36 -0.65 -17.02
CA GLY A 524 1.71 -0.17 -18.25
C GLY A 524 1.35 -1.27 -19.26
N GLY A 525 1.39 -2.54 -18.85
CA GLY A 525 1.05 -3.70 -19.67
C GLY A 525 2.09 -4.05 -20.73
N HIS A 526 3.37 -3.73 -20.53
CA HIS A 526 4.39 -3.92 -21.56
C HIS A 526 4.58 -5.39 -21.96
N VAL A 527 4.45 -6.32 -21.01
CA VAL A 527 4.54 -7.76 -21.27
C VAL A 527 3.18 -8.29 -21.67
N GLY A 528 2.16 -8.07 -20.83
CA GLY A 528 0.81 -8.58 -21.06
C GLY A 528 0.18 -8.17 -22.39
N ILE A 529 0.37 -6.93 -22.87
CA ILE A 529 -0.19 -6.50 -24.17
C ILE A 529 0.46 -7.26 -25.33
N VAL A 530 1.77 -7.48 -25.28
CA VAL A 530 2.49 -8.25 -26.31
C VAL A 530 2.00 -9.71 -26.31
N LEU A 531 1.88 -10.30 -25.13
CA LEU A 531 1.38 -11.67 -24.99
C LEU A 531 -0.07 -11.81 -25.49
N ALA A 532 -0.95 -10.87 -25.14
CA ALA A 532 -2.35 -10.89 -25.59
C ALA A 532 -2.46 -10.80 -27.11
N HIS A 533 -1.63 -9.96 -27.73
CA HIS A 533 -1.57 -9.82 -29.19
C HIS A 533 -1.04 -11.08 -29.89
N MET A 534 -0.02 -11.72 -29.34
CA MET A 534 0.60 -12.91 -29.94
C MET A 534 -0.14 -14.22 -29.69
N LEU A 535 -0.90 -14.29 -28.59
CA LEU A 535 -1.60 -15.49 -28.14
C LEU A 535 -3.11 -15.21 -28.07
N PRO A 536 -3.80 -14.99 -29.22
CA PRO A 536 -5.21 -14.62 -29.25
C PRO A 536 -6.14 -15.70 -28.66
N SER A 537 -5.70 -16.96 -28.64
CA SER A 537 -6.42 -18.08 -28.05
C SER A 537 -6.20 -18.25 -26.54
N CYS A 538 -5.34 -17.42 -25.92
CA CYS A 538 -5.10 -17.42 -24.48
C CYS A 538 -5.79 -16.22 -23.83
N GLN A 539 -6.16 -16.35 -22.56
CA GLN A 539 -6.67 -15.23 -21.76
C GLN A 539 -5.52 -14.59 -21.00
N VAL A 540 -5.27 -13.30 -21.21
CA VAL A 540 -4.24 -12.55 -20.49
C VAL A 540 -4.88 -11.70 -19.40
N ILE A 541 -4.26 -11.63 -18.23
CA ILE A 541 -4.76 -10.91 -17.06
C ILE A 541 -3.64 -10.02 -16.52
N LEU A 542 -3.86 -8.71 -16.49
CA LEU A 542 -2.91 -7.73 -15.97
C LEU A 542 -3.30 -7.35 -14.55
N ILE A 543 -2.41 -7.61 -13.59
CA ILE A 543 -2.59 -7.22 -12.19
C ILE A 543 -1.63 -6.08 -11.88
N GLU A 544 -2.16 -4.97 -11.38
CA GLU A 544 -1.35 -3.78 -11.03
C GLU A 544 -2.04 -2.95 -9.95
N ASN A 545 -1.29 -2.48 -8.95
CA ASN A 545 -1.84 -1.66 -7.88
C ASN A 545 -1.99 -0.17 -8.31
N LYS A 546 -1.07 0.32 -9.14
CA LYS A 546 -1.07 1.70 -9.63
C LYS A 546 -2.08 1.91 -10.76
N GLU A 547 -3.26 2.41 -10.38
CA GLU A 547 -4.36 2.74 -11.29
C GLU A 547 -3.94 3.44 -12.59
N LEU A 548 -3.14 4.52 -12.49
CA LEU A 548 -2.71 5.29 -13.67
C LEU A 548 -1.90 4.46 -14.68
N SER A 549 -1.16 3.46 -14.21
CA SER A 549 -0.41 2.56 -15.10
C SER A 549 -1.38 1.61 -15.82
N LEU A 550 -2.33 1.05 -15.08
CA LEU A 550 -3.30 0.11 -15.61
C LEU A 550 -4.29 0.78 -16.58
N ILE A 551 -4.72 2.02 -16.31
CA ILE A 551 -5.53 2.82 -17.25
C ILE A 551 -4.78 3.03 -18.57
N ARG A 552 -3.46 3.26 -18.54
CA ARG A 552 -2.64 3.37 -19.76
C ARG A 552 -2.57 2.04 -20.51
N ALA A 553 -2.46 0.92 -19.80
CA ALA A 553 -2.50 -0.40 -20.40
C ALA A 553 -3.84 -0.67 -21.09
N LYS A 554 -4.96 -0.33 -20.43
CA LYS A 554 -6.30 -0.43 -21.00
C LYS A 554 -6.43 0.40 -22.27
N LYS A 555 -6.05 1.68 -22.24
CA LYS A 555 -6.11 2.57 -23.41
C LYS A 555 -5.36 2.00 -24.62
N ARG A 556 -4.12 1.51 -24.40
CA ARG A 556 -3.31 0.88 -25.45
C ARG A 556 -3.96 -0.40 -25.99
N SER A 557 -4.60 -1.17 -25.13
CA SER A 557 -5.28 -2.41 -25.53
C SER A 557 -6.58 -2.15 -26.30
N ASP A 558 -7.34 -1.12 -25.91
CA ASP A 558 -8.52 -0.64 -26.63
C ASP A 558 -8.14 -0.15 -28.04
N GLU A 559 -7.03 0.58 -28.17
CA GLU A 559 -6.47 1.03 -29.47
C GLU A 559 -6.06 -0.13 -30.39
N LEU A 560 -5.70 -1.26 -29.80
CA LEU A 560 -5.33 -2.49 -30.51
C LEU A 560 -6.53 -3.42 -30.77
N GLY A 561 -7.70 -3.13 -30.21
CA GLY A 561 -8.88 -3.99 -30.31
C GLY A 561 -8.71 -5.36 -29.62
N LEU A 562 -7.89 -5.45 -28.58
CA LEU A 562 -7.66 -6.72 -27.86
C LEU A 562 -8.88 -7.08 -27.02
N SER A 563 -9.42 -8.29 -27.23
CA SER A 563 -10.58 -8.82 -26.49
C SER A 563 -10.21 -9.87 -25.45
N ASN A 564 -9.03 -10.48 -25.54
CA ASN A 564 -8.54 -11.56 -24.69
C ASN A 564 -7.71 -11.05 -23.49
N ILE A 565 -7.99 -9.84 -23.00
CA ILE A 565 -7.21 -9.19 -21.94
C ILE A 565 -8.11 -8.59 -20.85
N TRP A 566 -7.79 -8.86 -19.59
CA TRP A 566 -8.44 -8.27 -18.41
C TRP A 566 -7.48 -7.41 -17.62
N PHE A 567 -8.00 -6.38 -16.98
CA PHE A 567 -7.27 -5.41 -16.15
C PHE A 567 -7.80 -5.49 -14.72
N ILE A 568 -6.96 -5.87 -13.77
CA ILE A 568 -7.30 -6.00 -12.36
C ILE A 568 -6.43 -5.04 -11.55
N GLN A 569 -7.05 -3.98 -11.02
CA GLN A 569 -6.41 -3.12 -10.04
C GLN A 569 -6.55 -3.75 -8.66
N ALA A 570 -5.47 -4.30 -8.11
CA ALA A 570 -5.49 -4.93 -6.79
C ALA A 570 -4.08 -5.11 -6.21
N ASN A 571 -3.99 -5.27 -4.88
CA ASN A 571 -2.86 -5.98 -4.28
C ASN A 571 -2.91 -7.45 -4.74
N MET A 572 -1.76 -8.08 -4.98
CA MET A 572 -1.70 -9.42 -5.59
C MET A 572 -2.51 -10.49 -4.82
N GLU A 573 -2.64 -10.34 -3.51
CA GLU A 573 -3.35 -11.28 -2.63
C GLU A 573 -4.88 -11.30 -2.82
N TYR A 574 -5.43 -10.26 -3.46
CA TYR A 574 -6.85 -10.20 -3.80
C TYR A 574 -7.19 -10.97 -5.06
N PHE A 575 -6.19 -11.36 -5.86
CA PHE A 575 -6.40 -12.25 -6.98
C PHE A 575 -6.35 -13.71 -6.50
N THR A 576 -7.41 -14.45 -6.79
CA THR A 576 -7.58 -15.87 -6.44
C THR A 576 -7.95 -16.71 -7.65
N GLY A 577 -7.76 -16.17 -8.86
CA GLY A 577 -8.07 -16.86 -10.09
C GLY A 577 -7.14 -18.05 -10.34
N ILE A 578 -7.65 -19.06 -11.04
CA ILE A 578 -6.83 -20.17 -11.54
C ILE A 578 -6.16 -19.71 -12.83
N PHE A 579 -4.87 -19.99 -12.95
CA PHE A 579 -4.06 -19.67 -14.13
C PHE A 579 -2.97 -20.72 -14.39
N ASN A 580 -2.42 -20.70 -15.60
CA ASN A 580 -1.46 -21.68 -16.09
C ASN A 580 -0.03 -21.13 -16.04
N ILE A 581 0.15 -19.84 -16.34
CA ILE A 581 1.45 -19.18 -16.42
C ILE A 581 1.40 -17.83 -15.71
N GLY A 582 2.27 -17.63 -14.72
CA GLY A 582 2.51 -16.34 -14.07
C GLY A 582 3.76 -15.67 -14.63
N VAL A 583 3.65 -14.41 -15.00
CA VAL A 583 4.75 -13.61 -15.56
C VAL A 583 4.94 -12.38 -14.70
N ALA A 584 6.18 -12.01 -14.39
CA ALA A 584 6.44 -10.76 -13.68
C ALA A 584 7.75 -10.11 -14.15
N LEU A 585 7.63 -8.94 -14.75
CA LEU A 585 8.76 -8.08 -15.10
C LEU A 585 8.87 -6.93 -14.10
N HIS A 586 9.98 -6.84 -13.38
CA HIS A 586 10.21 -5.82 -12.35
C HIS A 586 9.30 -5.92 -11.12
N ALA A 587 8.89 -7.13 -10.75
CA ALA A 587 8.49 -7.37 -9.36
C ALA A 587 9.69 -7.03 -8.46
N CYS A 588 9.55 -6.02 -7.62
CA CYS A 588 10.65 -5.44 -6.82
C CYS A 588 10.51 -5.80 -5.34
N GLY A 589 11.64 -5.94 -4.65
CA GLY A 589 11.66 -6.38 -3.25
C GLY A 589 10.99 -7.75 -3.09
N VAL A 590 10.11 -7.87 -2.10
CA VAL A 590 9.40 -9.12 -1.79
C VAL A 590 8.30 -9.51 -2.79
N ALA A 591 8.01 -8.67 -3.78
CA ALA A 591 6.94 -8.95 -4.75
C ALA A 591 7.24 -10.19 -5.60
N THR A 592 8.52 -10.46 -5.92
CA THR A 592 8.92 -11.66 -6.68
C THR A 592 8.60 -12.92 -5.90
N ASP A 593 8.92 -12.97 -4.61
CA ASP A 593 8.57 -14.08 -3.73
C ASP A 593 7.07 -14.32 -3.66
N MET A 594 6.27 -13.25 -3.62
CA MET A 594 4.81 -13.35 -3.62
C MET A 594 4.28 -13.97 -4.91
N VAL A 595 4.81 -13.54 -6.07
CA VAL A 595 4.44 -14.11 -7.37
C VAL A 595 4.79 -15.59 -7.41
N ILE A 596 6.01 -15.95 -7.00
CA ILE A 596 6.47 -17.33 -6.98
C ILE A 596 5.58 -18.18 -6.06
N GLU A 597 5.29 -17.71 -4.83
CA GLU A 597 4.41 -18.42 -3.90
C GLU A 597 3.01 -18.61 -4.49
N HIS A 598 2.48 -17.60 -5.17
CA HIS A 598 1.18 -17.66 -5.81
C HIS A 598 1.14 -18.69 -6.94
N CYS A 599 2.17 -18.72 -7.80
CA CYS A 599 2.32 -19.73 -8.85
C CYS A 599 2.46 -21.14 -8.29
N ILE A 600 3.21 -21.33 -7.20
CA ILE A 600 3.30 -22.63 -6.51
C ILE A 600 1.93 -23.09 -6.02
N LYS A 601 1.19 -22.19 -5.34
CA LYS A 601 -0.15 -22.50 -4.81
C LYS A 601 -1.13 -22.90 -5.89
N THR A 602 -1.07 -22.28 -7.07
CA THR A 602 -1.93 -22.60 -8.22
C THR A 602 -1.39 -23.71 -9.13
N ARG A 603 -0.20 -24.27 -8.82
CA ARG A 603 0.53 -25.21 -9.69
C ARG A 603 0.76 -24.65 -11.10
N ALA A 604 0.92 -23.34 -11.20
CA ALA A 604 1.22 -22.64 -12.43
C ALA A 604 2.73 -22.60 -12.68
N SER A 605 3.09 -22.56 -13.96
CA SER A 605 4.47 -22.23 -14.36
C SER A 605 4.73 -20.74 -14.19
N PHE A 606 5.98 -20.33 -14.05
CA PHE A 606 6.29 -18.91 -13.90
C PHE A 606 7.56 -18.44 -14.61
N VAL A 607 7.54 -17.17 -15.01
CA VAL A 607 8.65 -16.45 -15.63
C VAL A 607 8.84 -15.11 -14.94
N THR A 608 9.90 -14.98 -14.16
CA THR A 608 10.17 -13.79 -13.34
C THR A 608 11.50 -13.14 -13.70
N CYS A 609 11.51 -11.79 -13.76
CA CYS A 609 12.70 -10.98 -13.98
C CYS A 609 12.72 -9.78 -13.01
N PRO A 610 13.26 -9.96 -11.79
CA PRO A 610 13.34 -8.90 -10.78
C PRO A 610 14.45 -7.89 -11.09
N CYS A 611 14.38 -6.70 -10.47
CA CYS A 611 15.36 -5.62 -10.72
C CYS A 611 15.70 -4.74 -9.50
N CYS A 612 15.27 -5.12 -8.30
CA CYS A 612 15.37 -4.31 -7.08
C CYS A 612 15.73 -5.18 -5.88
N TYR A 613 16.84 -5.92 -5.96
CA TYR A 613 17.25 -6.88 -4.93
C TYR A 613 17.55 -6.18 -3.61
N GLY A 614 18.09 -4.96 -3.62
CA GLY A 614 18.41 -4.20 -2.41
C GLY A 614 17.19 -3.79 -1.58
N PHE A 615 15.98 -3.99 -2.09
CA PHE A 615 14.71 -3.77 -1.37
C PHE A 615 14.12 -5.03 -0.75
N ILE A 616 14.78 -6.19 -0.90
CA ILE A 616 14.39 -7.42 -0.19
C ILE A 616 14.57 -7.17 1.31
N GLN A 617 13.55 -7.52 2.08
CA GLN A 617 13.52 -7.36 3.52
C GLN A 617 12.56 -8.38 4.16
N ASN A 618 12.79 -8.71 5.42
CA ASN A 618 11.83 -9.53 6.16
C ASN A 618 10.46 -8.85 6.24
N THR A 619 9.42 -9.64 6.01
CA THR A 619 8.03 -9.26 6.25
C THR A 619 7.46 -10.18 7.32
N SER A 620 6.14 -10.12 7.56
CA SER A 620 5.47 -11.14 8.35
C SER A 620 5.42 -12.49 7.66
N LYS A 621 5.37 -12.51 6.31
CA LYS A 621 5.15 -13.71 5.50
C LYS A 621 6.46 -14.33 5.07
N PHE A 622 7.46 -13.49 4.79
CA PHE A 622 8.76 -13.92 4.29
C PHE A 622 9.86 -13.55 5.28
N LYS A 623 10.62 -14.58 5.69
CA LYS A 623 11.87 -14.44 6.44
C LYS A 623 13.01 -14.95 5.57
N PHE A 624 14.10 -14.21 5.52
CA PHE A 624 15.25 -14.49 4.67
C PHE A 624 16.50 -14.87 5.49
N PRO A 625 17.42 -15.71 4.95
CA PRO A 625 17.29 -16.50 3.72
C PRO A 625 16.12 -17.49 3.79
N LYS A 626 15.49 -17.79 2.65
CA LYS A 626 14.34 -18.71 2.62
C LYS A 626 14.76 -20.17 2.43
N SER A 627 15.77 -20.45 1.61
CA SER A 627 16.30 -21.80 1.40
C SER A 627 16.92 -22.38 2.68
N GLU A 628 16.67 -23.66 2.96
CA GLU A 628 17.26 -24.39 4.09
C GLU A 628 18.79 -24.51 4.01
N GLN A 629 19.39 -24.70 2.83
CA GLN A 629 20.85 -24.75 2.68
C GLN A 629 21.48 -23.39 2.95
N PHE A 630 20.84 -22.31 2.48
CA PHE A 630 21.33 -20.95 2.73
C PHE A 630 21.07 -20.48 4.16
N LYS A 631 19.97 -20.85 4.81
CA LYS A 631 19.75 -20.58 6.25
C LYS A 631 20.84 -21.19 7.12
N LYS A 632 21.34 -22.38 6.76
CA LYS A 632 22.45 -23.05 7.47
C LYS A 632 23.80 -22.37 7.25
N THR A 633 23.93 -21.57 6.19
CA THR A 633 25.21 -21.00 5.75
C THR A 633 25.30 -19.50 5.99
N LEU A 634 24.21 -18.76 5.79
CA LEU A 634 24.14 -17.31 5.85
C LEU A 634 23.23 -16.83 6.99
N SER A 635 23.71 -15.83 7.71
CA SER A 635 22.88 -14.96 8.54
C SER A 635 21.97 -14.07 7.69
N TYR A 636 20.93 -13.49 8.31
CA TYR A 636 20.10 -12.48 7.67
C TYR A 636 20.93 -11.30 7.17
N LYS A 637 21.89 -10.84 7.99
CA LYS A 637 22.79 -9.73 7.65
C LYS A 637 23.64 -10.01 6.40
N GLU A 638 24.21 -11.21 6.29
CA GLU A 638 25.00 -11.62 5.12
C GLU A 638 24.13 -11.71 3.86
N HIS A 639 22.92 -12.26 3.98
CA HIS A 639 21.97 -12.33 2.87
C HIS A 639 21.55 -10.94 2.37
N MET A 640 21.29 -10.00 3.30
CA MET A 640 20.99 -8.60 2.96
C MET A 640 22.15 -7.90 2.24
N ILE A 641 23.40 -8.29 2.51
CA ILE A 641 24.55 -7.75 1.79
C ILE A 641 24.54 -8.23 0.35
N LEU A 642 24.32 -9.51 0.09
CA LEU A 642 24.19 -10.02 -1.28
C LEU A 642 23.09 -9.27 -2.05
N CYS A 643 21.92 -9.10 -1.42
CA CYS A 643 20.79 -8.36 -1.99
C CYS A 643 21.16 -6.92 -2.36
N ARG A 644 21.83 -6.17 -1.47
CA ARG A 644 22.26 -4.78 -1.72
C ARG A 644 23.32 -4.67 -2.82
N PHE A 645 24.19 -5.67 -2.96
CA PHE A 645 25.22 -5.68 -4.01
C PHE A 645 24.68 -6.18 -5.35
N ALA A 646 23.63 -7.00 -5.37
CA ALA A 646 22.97 -7.47 -6.58
C ALA A 646 22.43 -6.34 -7.46
N ASP A 647 22.09 -5.17 -6.89
CA ASP A 647 21.66 -3.99 -7.66
C ASP A 647 22.82 -3.27 -8.39
N GLN A 648 24.08 -3.64 -8.13
CA GLN A 648 25.26 -2.94 -8.62
C GLN A 648 25.72 -3.45 -10.00
N THR A 649 24.79 -3.64 -10.93
CA THR A 649 25.03 -4.15 -12.29
C THR A 649 25.10 -3.06 -13.37
N ALA A 650 24.90 -1.80 -12.97
CA ALA A 650 24.73 -0.68 -13.87
C ALA A 650 25.99 -0.36 -14.70
N VAL A 651 25.84 -0.04 -16.00
CA VAL A 651 26.94 0.09 -16.98
C VAL A 651 27.97 1.15 -16.58
N GLN A 652 27.52 2.20 -15.89
CA GLN A 652 28.35 3.29 -15.36
C GLN A 652 29.30 2.87 -14.22
N LEU A 653 29.12 1.67 -13.64
CA LEU A 653 29.97 1.19 -12.56
C LEU A 653 31.25 0.51 -13.09
N PRO A 654 32.36 0.54 -12.31
CA PRO A 654 33.59 -0.15 -12.69
C PRO A 654 33.35 -1.62 -13.05
N PRO A 655 34.04 -2.20 -14.06
CA PRO A 655 33.81 -3.58 -14.51
C PRO A 655 33.84 -4.63 -13.40
N GLN A 656 34.80 -4.52 -12.47
CA GLN A 656 34.91 -5.41 -11.32
C GLN A 656 33.70 -5.33 -10.39
N ARG A 657 33.16 -4.12 -10.17
CA ARG A 657 31.98 -3.91 -9.33
C ARG A 657 30.72 -4.48 -9.99
N ARG A 658 30.60 -4.33 -11.32
CA ARG A 658 29.53 -4.96 -12.11
C ARG A 658 29.59 -6.48 -12.07
N LEU A 659 30.79 -7.06 -12.12
CA LEU A 659 30.97 -8.50 -12.04
C LEU A 659 30.51 -9.03 -10.68
N ILE A 660 30.93 -8.40 -9.58
CA ILE A 660 30.49 -8.75 -8.23
C ILE A 660 28.97 -8.62 -8.12
N GLY A 661 28.39 -7.51 -8.61
CA GLY A 661 26.94 -7.33 -8.61
C GLY A 661 26.20 -8.43 -9.36
N LYS A 662 26.70 -8.86 -10.53
CA LYS A 662 26.12 -9.98 -11.29
C LYS A 662 26.22 -11.30 -10.54
N GLN A 663 27.34 -11.56 -9.86
CA GLN A 663 27.49 -12.77 -9.07
C GLN A 663 26.54 -12.77 -7.86
N CYS A 664 26.44 -11.65 -7.14
CA CYS A 664 25.48 -11.50 -6.05
C CYS A 664 24.04 -11.67 -6.54
N MET A 665 23.68 -11.09 -7.69
CA MET A 665 22.36 -11.23 -8.30
C MET A 665 22.01 -12.70 -8.52
N CYS A 666 22.91 -13.47 -9.13
CA CYS A 666 22.64 -14.88 -9.40
C CYS A 666 22.64 -15.76 -8.16
N LEU A 667 23.40 -15.41 -7.13
CA LEU A 667 23.27 -16.07 -5.82
C LEU A 667 21.90 -15.81 -5.22
N VAL A 668 21.39 -14.58 -5.27
CA VAL A 668 20.06 -14.26 -4.74
C VAL A 668 18.96 -14.99 -5.53
N ASP A 669 19.02 -14.97 -6.86
CA ASP A 669 18.11 -15.74 -7.71
C ASP A 669 18.15 -17.24 -7.40
N TRP A 670 19.34 -17.79 -7.13
CA TRP A 670 19.48 -19.21 -6.80
C TRP A 670 18.92 -19.56 -5.41
N ILE A 671 19.07 -18.67 -4.42
CA ILE A 671 18.44 -18.81 -3.10
C ILE A 671 16.92 -18.97 -3.24
N GLU A 672 16.32 -18.21 -4.17
CA GLU A 672 14.88 -18.29 -4.47
C GLU A 672 14.52 -19.60 -5.18
N GLN A 673 15.39 -20.12 -6.04
CA GLN A 673 15.17 -21.39 -6.76
C GLN A 673 15.28 -22.63 -5.88
N GLU A 674 16.24 -22.67 -4.94
CA GLU A 674 16.49 -23.88 -4.15
C GLU A 674 15.30 -24.26 -3.25
N LEU A 675 14.45 -23.28 -2.92
CA LEU A 675 13.15 -23.53 -2.29
C LEU A 675 12.27 -24.54 -3.04
N GLN A 676 12.52 -24.75 -4.33
CA GLN A 676 11.65 -25.55 -5.17
C GLN A 676 12.17 -26.98 -5.40
N LYS A 677 13.42 -27.31 -5.03
CA LYS A 677 14.13 -28.63 -5.14
C LYS A 677 13.93 -29.48 -6.41
N ASN A 678 13.13 -29.03 -7.38
CA ASN A 678 12.78 -29.70 -8.63
C ASN A 678 12.43 -28.61 -9.66
N VAL A 679 13.42 -28.25 -10.49
CA VAL A 679 13.33 -27.41 -11.72
C VAL A 679 13.75 -25.95 -11.56
N ALA A 680 14.84 -25.56 -12.26
CA ALA A 680 15.07 -24.20 -12.76
C ALA A 680 16.19 -24.19 -13.83
N THR A 681 16.07 -23.29 -14.82
CA THR A 681 17.18 -22.84 -15.69
C THR A 681 17.24 -21.32 -15.68
N LEU A 682 18.43 -20.75 -15.47
CA LEU A 682 18.72 -19.31 -15.46
C LEU A 682 19.19 -18.87 -16.84
N PHE A 683 18.47 -17.98 -17.51
CA PHE A 683 18.86 -17.53 -18.86
C PHE A 683 19.40 -16.10 -18.86
N LYS A 684 20.56 -15.91 -19.50
CA LYS A 684 21.23 -14.61 -19.70
C LYS A 684 20.46 -13.61 -20.56
#